data_AF-A0A7W1C221-F1
#
_entry.id   AF-A0A7W1C221-F1
#
_cell.length_a   1.000
_cell.length_b   1.000
_cell.length_c   1.000
_cell.angle_alpha   90.00
_cell.angle_beta   90.00
_cell.angle_gamma   90.00
#
_symmetry.space_group_name_H-M   'P 1'
#
loop_
_entity.id
_entity.type
_entity.pdbx_description
1 polymer ?
#
loop_
_entity_poly.entity_id
_entity_poly.type
_entity_poly.pdbx_seq_one_letter_code
_entity_poly.pdbx_strand_id
1 'polypeptide(L)'
;MPTDTWLRPILADLLDFTDLAAVDAAVTDSYWEAAASVSPLKDDEILSAIAERLRVPTASRLLVTSQARERVPEDLARRYRILPLSVTHAVLEIATANPFDMDCEKMLAFSSGRRVRMLLAPPSQINKRIDEVYRPEDAVAKILEGVAERRELDDIPEPAEDSYTYLDESAIERPVVKLVDHIVAEGIASRASDIHLEAEEQGVAVRYRVDGVLRHAMTLPRMIGVPLVSRIKIMANMDIADRLRPQGGRARVGANGVGIDLRVSTLPSAHGEKVVIRILDARTTARTLDSLGFARDESARIHRLLDAREGLVLVTGPTGSGKTTTLYAMLRHLQSRGVNIITVEDPVEYRTPGIVQVQVNEKAGLTFAAALRSILRQDPDIVLIGEIRDRETAAIAIQASLTGHLVLATLHTIDACSSIARMTDLGIEPQKMAASLKGVIAQRLVRRVCTCGSREGCARCGATGYHGRIAVAEIVISTSELDRRIAEGHGAASLAEAARADGAASIWESGMAHVVNGETTLEELLRVAERPQDATPSAAPAARYHSGSGKPKREMTQIKAGVVDVYAISRDGAGWRVLTLQRADDTRCPGSWESVHGHIAGGEKPEDAAIRELKEETGLDAERLYNVTVNAFYLHREETVHLSIAFAAVVSDAIEPSLGPEHVQSEWLSLADAARRFAWPREREALAHIAILLPDGNAGPLEDVLRII
;
A
#
# COMPACT_ATOMS: atom_id res chain seq x y z
N MET A 1 -9.14 48.16 -19.55
CA MET A 1 -8.90 48.81 -18.25
C MET A 1 -8.21 47.80 -17.35
N PRO A 2 -7.27 48.23 -16.49
CA PRO A 2 -6.51 47.34 -15.63
C PRO A 2 -7.43 46.50 -14.76
N THR A 3 -7.14 45.20 -14.65
CA THR A 3 -8.01 44.22 -13.97
C THR A 3 -8.10 44.45 -12.45
N ASP A 4 -7.17 45.22 -11.90
CA ASP A 4 -6.96 45.49 -10.49
C ASP A 4 -6.93 47.01 -10.19
N THR A 5 -7.73 47.81 -10.91
CA THR A 5 -7.77 49.29 -10.70
C THR A 5 -8.08 49.68 -9.24
N TRP A 6 -8.74 48.80 -8.48
CA TRP A 6 -8.98 48.94 -7.04
C TRP A 6 -7.70 48.95 -6.18
N LEU A 7 -6.57 48.51 -6.71
CA LEU A 7 -5.27 48.46 -6.03
C LEU A 7 -4.58 49.82 -6.01
N ARG A 8 -4.86 50.69 -6.99
CA ARG A 8 -4.20 52.00 -7.13
C ARG A 8 -4.28 52.87 -5.85
N PRO A 9 -5.43 53.00 -5.15
CA PRO A 9 -5.48 53.76 -3.90
C PRO A 9 -4.63 53.16 -2.78
N ILE A 10 -4.43 51.83 -2.77
CA ILE A 10 -3.59 51.15 -1.77
C ILE A 10 -2.10 51.42 -2.08
N LEU A 11 -1.72 51.40 -3.36
CA LEU A 11 -0.35 51.74 -3.78
C LEU A 11 -0.02 53.20 -3.49
N ALA A 12 -0.99 54.11 -3.56
CA ALA A 12 -0.80 55.53 -3.22
C ALA A 12 -0.48 55.76 -1.74
N ASP A 13 -0.84 54.83 -0.85
CA ASP A 13 -0.47 54.86 0.57
C ASP A 13 0.95 54.32 0.82
N LEU A 14 1.53 53.57 -0.14
CA LEU A 14 2.83 52.90 -0.02
C LEU A 14 3.96 53.59 -0.79
N LEU A 15 3.62 54.33 -1.85
CA LEU A 15 4.55 54.96 -2.77
C LEU A 15 4.51 56.48 -2.65
N ASP A 16 5.64 57.12 -2.95
CA ASP A 16 5.66 58.57 -3.12
C ASP A 16 4.99 59.00 -4.44
N PHE A 17 4.79 60.30 -4.62
CA PHE A 17 4.11 60.84 -5.81
C PHE A 17 4.86 60.53 -7.13
N THR A 18 6.19 60.40 -7.08
CA THR A 18 7.02 60.15 -8.26
C THR A 18 6.91 58.69 -8.68
N ASP A 19 7.03 57.77 -7.72
CA ASP A 19 6.93 56.33 -7.94
C ASP A 19 5.50 55.93 -8.33
N LEU A 20 4.48 56.53 -7.72
CA LEU A 20 3.08 56.28 -8.09
C LEU A 20 2.80 56.76 -9.53
N ALA A 21 3.35 57.91 -9.94
CA ALA A 21 3.22 58.40 -11.31
C ALA A 21 3.94 57.49 -12.32
N ALA A 22 5.08 56.90 -11.94
CA ALA A 22 5.78 55.90 -12.75
C ALA A 22 4.94 54.62 -12.90
N VAL A 23 4.29 54.15 -11.84
CA VAL A 23 3.37 53.00 -11.88
C VAL A 23 2.15 53.31 -12.76
N ASP A 24 1.51 54.47 -12.60
CA ASP A 24 0.37 54.89 -13.43
C ASP A 24 0.74 54.93 -14.93
N ALA A 25 1.96 55.35 -15.26
CA ALA A 25 2.46 55.39 -16.64
C ALA A 25 2.84 54.00 -17.19
N ALA A 26 3.27 53.08 -16.32
CA ALA A 26 3.68 51.72 -16.68
C ALA A 26 2.52 50.72 -16.73
N VAL A 27 1.36 51.06 -16.17
CA VAL A 27 0.18 50.19 -16.16
C VAL A 27 -0.36 49.94 -17.56
N THR A 28 -0.35 48.67 -17.95
CA THR A 28 -1.04 48.14 -19.13
C THR A 28 -2.28 47.34 -18.70
N ASP A 29 -2.06 46.23 -17.99
CA ASP A 29 -3.11 45.27 -17.61
C ASP A 29 -3.29 45.11 -16.09
N SER A 30 -2.26 45.38 -15.29
CA SER A 30 -2.26 45.23 -13.83
C SER A 30 -1.40 46.28 -13.12
N TYR A 31 -1.99 46.93 -12.10
CA TYR A 31 -1.31 47.79 -11.13
C TYR A 31 -0.32 47.02 -10.27
N TRP A 32 -0.59 45.76 -9.94
CA TRP A 32 0.34 44.92 -9.19
C TRP A 32 1.63 44.69 -9.99
N GLU A 33 1.50 44.24 -11.24
CA GLU A 33 2.65 43.95 -12.09
C GLU A 33 3.45 45.22 -12.42
N ALA A 34 2.78 46.34 -12.65
CA ALA A 34 3.44 47.63 -12.84
C ALA A 34 4.20 48.07 -11.57
N ALA A 35 3.58 48.00 -10.40
CA ALA A 35 4.22 48.34 -9.13
C ALA A 35 5.45 47.47 -8.84
N ALA A 36 5.37 46.15 -9.07
CA ALA A 36 6.50 45.24 -8.87
C ALA A 36 7.65 45.45 -9.88
N SER A 37 7.37 46.08 -11.03
CA SER A 37 8.34 46.27 -12.13
C SER A 37 9.07 47.61 -12.06
N VAL A 38 8.35 48.71 -11.80
CA VAL A 38 8.90 50.07 -11.92
C VAL A 38 9.06 50.81 -10.60
N SER A 39 8.66 50.21 -9.47
CA SER A 39 8.77 50.80 -8.13
C SER A 39 9.70 49.95 -7.23
N PRO A 40 10.13 50.46 -6.06
CA PRO A 40 10.96 49.69 -5.12
C PRO A 40 10.19 48.60 -4.36
N LEU A 41 8.86 48.53 -4.49
CA LEU A 41 8.04 47.57 -3.75
C LEU A 41 8.22 46.13 -4.23
N LYS A 42 8.32 45.20 -3.28
CA LYS A 42 8.29 43.75 -3.56
C LYS A 42 6.88 43.18 -3.43
N ASP A 43 6.67 42.03 -4.07
CA ASP A 43 5.41 41.27 -4.02
C ASP A 43 4.87 41.06 -2.59
N ASP A 44 5.75 40.77 -1.63
CA ASP A 44 5.37 40.53 -0.23
C ASP A 44 4.88 41.82 0.49
N GLU A 45 5.42 42.98 0.11
CA GLU A 45 5.04 44.28 0.67
C GLU A 45 3.67 44.71 0.13
N ILE A 46 3.45 44.54 -1.17
CA ILE A 46 2.15 44.77 -1.82
C ILE A 46 1.10 43.82 -1.24
N LEU A 47 1.41 42.53 -1.12
CA LEU A 47 0.52 41.52 -0.53
C LEU A 47 0.12 41.87 0.90
N SER A 48 1.08 42.25 1.74
CA SER A 48 0.84 42.59 3.15
C SER A 48 -0.09 43.80 3.28
N ALA A 49 0.14 44.84 2.48
CA ALA A 49 -0.70 46.05 2.49
C ALA A 49 -2.14 45.76 2.07
N ILE A 50 -2.35 44.93 1.05
CA ILE A 50 -3.70 44.54 0.59
C ILE A 50 -4.40 43.70 1.66
N ALA A 51 -3.69 42.72 2.23
CA ALA A 51 -4.25 41.84 3.26
C ALA A 51 -4.67 42.63 4.50
N GLU A 52 -3.86 43.59 4.95
CA GLU A 52 -4.17 44.46 6.08
C GLU A 52 -5.36 45.38 5.78
N ARG A 53 -5.37 46.03 4.62
CA ARG A 53 -6.40 47.00 4.23
C ARG A 53 -7.76 46.35 4.01
N LEU A 54 -7.79 45.18 3.38
CA LEU A 54 -9.02 44.47 2.99
C LEU A 54 -9.44 43.40 3.99
N ARG A 55 -8.59 43.08 4.98
CA ARG A 55 -8.79 42.00 5.96
C ARG A 55 -9.04 40.64 5.30
N VAL A 56 -8.43 40.40 4.15
CA VAL A 56 -8.51 39.12 3.42
C VAL A 56 -7.30 38.26 3.82
N PRO A 57 -7.50 36.99 4.21
CA PRO A 57 -6.39 36.12 4.60
C PRO A 57 -5.45 35.83 3.43
N THR A 58 -4.14 35.79 3.71
CA THR A 58 -3.11 35.43 2.73
C THR A 58 -2.85 33.92 2.72
N ALA A 59 -2.54 33.36 1.56
CA ALA A 59 -2.11 31.98 1.46
C ALA A 59 -0.66 31.84 1.96
N SER A 60 -0.46 31.31 3.17
CA SER A 60 0.89 31.12 3.73
C SER A 60 1.73 30.10 2.95
N ARG A 61 1.09 29.20 2.18
CA ARG A 61 1.72 28.20 1.31
C ARG A 61 0.83 27.94 0.10
N LEU A 62 1.41 27.98 -1.10
CA LEU A 62 0.73 27.67 -2.37
C LEU A 62 0.75 26.17 -2.68
N LEU A 63 0.25 25.36 -1.73
CA LEU A 63 0.15 23.91 -1.88
C LEU A 63 -1.22 23.55 -2.46
N VAL A 64 -1.21 22.80 -3.55
CA VAL A 64 -2.41 22.33 -4.24
C VAL A 64 -2.68 20.87 -3.90
N THR A 65 -3.89 20.54 -3.47
CA THR A 65 -4.32 19.14 -3.34
C THR A 65 -4.78 18.56 -4.68
N SER A 66 -4.60 17.26 -4.89
CA SER A 66 -5.04 16.59 -6.12
C SER A 66 -6.53 16.76 -6.39
N GLN A 67 -7.36 16.71 -5.34
CA GLN A 67 -8.80 16.93 -5.44
C GLN A 67 -9.14 18.37 -5.86
N ALA A 68 -8.41 19.37 -5.37
CA ALA A 68 -8.63 20.76 -5.75
C ALA A 68 -8.22 21.00 -7.22
N ARG A 69 -7.12 20.37 -7.67
CA ARG A 69 -6.68 20.36 -9.07
C ARG A 69 -7.70 19.70 -10.00
N GLU A 70 -8.25 18.55 -9.64
CA GLU A 70 -9.25 17.84 -10.45
C GLU A 70 -10.57 18.63 -10.57
N ARG A 71 -10.93 19.38 -9.52
CA ARG A 71 -12.16 20.17 -9.50
C ARG A 71 -12.06 21.51 -10.21
N VAL A 72 -10.84 22.02 -10.42
CA VAL A 72 -10.58 23.24 -11.17
C VAL A 72 -9.68 22.90 -12.36
N PRO A 73 -10.23 22.66 -13.56
CA PRO A 73 -9.46 22.46 -14.78
C PRO A 73 -8.44 23.58 -15.08
N GLU A 74 -7.36 23.24 -15.79
CA GLU A 74 -6.28 24.20 -16.15
C GLU A 74 -6.83 25.44 -16.85
N ASP A 75 -7.77 25.28 -17.78
CA ASP A 75 -8.38 26.40 -18.52
C ASP A 75 -9.06 27.41 -17.59
N LEU A 76 -9.71 26.95 -16.52
CA LEU A 76 -10.35 27.82 -15.53
C LEU A 76 -9.31 28.48 -14.61
N ALA A 77 -8.29 27.72 -14.19
CA ALA A 77 -7.18 28.25 -13.39
C ALA A 77 -6.43 29.37 -14.14
N ARG A 78 -6.14 29.18 -15.43
CA ARG A 78 -5.47 30.18 -16.28
C ARG A 78 -6.38 31.34 -16.66
N ARG A 79 -7.64 31.08 -17.02
CA ARG A 79 -8.61 32.14 -17.38
C ARG A 79 -8.77 33.15 -16.24
N TYR A 80 -8.95 32.66 -15.02
CA TYR A 80 -9.16 33.53 -13.85
C TYR A 80 -7.87 33.86 -13.08
N ARG A 81 -6.72 33.34 -13.52
CA ARG A 81 -5.42 33.52 -12.84
C ARG A 81 -5.48 33.15 -11.35
N ILE A 82 -6.01 31.97 -11.05
CA ILE A 82 -6.17 31.43 -9.69
C ILE A 82 -5.51 30.07 -9.53
N LEU A 83 -5.12 29.75 -8.31
CA LEU A 83 -4.56 28.44 -7.95
C LEU A 83 -5.48 27.73 -6.95
N PRO A 84 -6.02 26.53 -7.24
CA PRO A 84 -6.86 25.82 -6.28
C PRO A 84 -6.00 25.20 -5.17
N LEU A 85 -6.21 25.60 -3.93
CA LEU A 85 -5.36 25.16 -2.81
C LEU A 85 -5.88 23.88 -2.19
N SER A 86 -7.15 23.88 -1.78
CA SER A 86 -7.78 22.75 -1.10
C SER A 86 -9.28 22.68 -1.38
N VAL A 87 -9.87 21.51 -1.23
CA VAL A 87 -11.31 21.31 -1.42
C VAL A 87 -11.85 20.36 -0.36
N THR A 88 -13.04 20.69 0.17
CA THR A 88 -13.81 19.88 1.13
C THR A 88 -15.22 19.67 0.59
N HIS A 89 -16.13 18.99 1.29
CA HIS A 89 -17.51 18.84 0.82
C HIS A 89 -18.29 20.17 0.72
N ALA A 90 -17.89 21.21 1.46
CA ALA A 90 -18.61 22.49 1.52
C ALA A 90 -17.82 23.69 0.93
N VAL A 91 -16.48 23.64 0.95
CA VAL A 91 -15.63 24.80 0.62
C VAL A 91 -14.53 24.41 -0.37
N LEU A 92 -14.30 25.27 -1.37
CA LEU A 92 -13.13 25.29 -2.26
C LEU A 92 -12.25 26.49 -1.89
N GLU A 93 -11.03 26.25 -1.43
CA GLU A 93 -10.04 27.31 -1.20
C GLU A 93 -9.22 27.58 -2.45
N ILE A 94 -9.06 28.85 -2.81
CA ILE A 94 -8.24 29.27 -3.95
C ILE A 94 -7.28 30.39 -3.56
N ALA A 95 -6.11 30.44 -4.18
CA ALA A 95 -5.23 31.60 -4.17
C ALA A 95 -5.56 32.51 -5.35
N THR A 96 -5.69 33.82 -5.10
CA THR A 96 -5.97 34.85 -6.12
C THR A 96 -5.19 36.13 -5.81
N ALA A 97 -4.86 36.88 -6.86
CA ALA A 97 -4.36 38.24 -6.72
C ALA A 97 -5.50 39.29 -6.66
N ASN A 98 -6.71 38.91 -7.09
CA ASN A 98 -7.88 39.77 -7.12
C ASN A 98 -9.03 39.16 -6.30
N PRO A 99 -9.28 39.63 -5.05
CA PRO A 99 -10.35 39.11 -4.21
C PRO A 99 -11.74 39.65 -4.59
N PHE A 100 -11.84 40.55 -5.59
CA PHE A 100 -13.09 41.16 -6.04
C PHE A 100 -13.60 40.57 -7.36
N ASP A 101 -12.96 39.51 -7.88
CA ASP A 101 -13.41 38.83 -9.09
C ASP A 101 -14.65 37.97 -8.81
N MET A 102 -15.83 38.61 -8.89
CA MET A 102 -17.12 37.99 -8.65
C MET A 102 -17.48 36.92 -9.69
N ASP A 103 -16.97 37.06 -10.92
CA ASP A 103 -17.23 36.11 -12.00
C ASP A 103 -16.43 34.82 -11.78
N CYS A 104 -15.17 34.95 -11.33
CA CYS A 104 -14.36 33.84 -10.82
C CYS A 104 -15.07 33.12 -9.67
N GLU A 105 -15.54 33.84 -8.65
CA GLU A 105 -16.20 33.24 -7.48
C GLU A 105 -17.43 32.42 -7.89
N LYS A 106 -18.32 33.01 -8.71
CA LYS A 106 -19.56 32.37 -9.16
C LYS A 106 -19.29 31.16 -10.03
N MET A 107 -18.37 31.28 -10.98
CA MET A 107 -18.04 30.19 -11.90
C MET A 107 -17.45 29.00 -11.14
N LEU A 108 -16.50 29.25 -10.24
CA LEU A 108 -15.89 28.20 -9.44
C LEU A 108 -16.88 27.60 -8.44
N ALA A 109 -17.78 28.39 -7.86
CA ALA A 109 -18.83 27.88 -6.99
C ALA A 109 -19.79 26.95 -7.75
N PHE A 110 -20.17 27.35 -8.97
CA PHE A 110 -21.03 26.55 -9.85
C PHE A 110 -20.36 25.24 -10.30
N SER A 111 -19.13 25.30 -10.82
CA SER A 111 -18.43 24.11 -11.33
C SER A 111 -18.05 23.14 -10.22
N SER A 112 -17.72 23.65 -9.04
CA SER A 112 -17.31 22.82 -7.90
C SER A 112 -18.48 22.40 -7.00
N GLY A 113 -19.66 23.02 -7.12
CA GLY A 113 -20.80 22.78 -6.22
C GLY A 113 -20.53 23.15 -4.76
N ARG A 114 -19.61 24.08 -4.51
CA ARG A 114 -19.08 24.43 -3.17
C ARG A 114 -18.95 25.94 -3.02
N ARG A 115 -18.87 26.41 -1.78
CA ARG A 115 -18.58 27.81 -1.51
C ARG A 115 -17.10 28.10 -1.74
N VAL A 116 -16.77 29.19 -2.43
CA VAL A 116 -15.37 29.57 -2.71
C VAL A 116 -14.83 30.42 -1.56
N ARG A 117 -13.62 30.10 -1.10
CA ARG A 117 -12.87 30.91 -0.14
C ARG A 117 -11.58 31.40 -0.80
N MET A 118 -11.50 32.71 -0.99
CA MET A 118 -10.35 33.36 -1.62
C MET A 118 -9.27 33.70 -0.59
N LEU A 119 -8.03 33.33 -0.92
CA LEU A 119 -6.83 33.66 -0.18
C LEU A 119 -5.91 34.49 -1.08
N LEU A 120 -5.33 35.56 -0.55
CA LEU A 120 -4.45 36.43 -1.34
C LEU A 120 -3.07 35.80 -1.57
N ALA A 121 -2.56 35.93 -2.78
CA ALA A 121 -1.17 35.59 -3.13
C ALA A 121 -0.67 36.41 -4.33
N PRO A 122 0.66 36.57 -4.50
CA PRO A 122 1.20 37.36 -5.61
C PRO A 122 0.95 36.71 -6.98
N PRO A 123 0.64 37.49 -8.04
CA PRO A 123 0.40 36.97 -9.38
C PRO A 123 1.55 36.13 -9.93
N SER A 124 2.79 36.56 -9.69
CA SER A 124 4.02 35.88 -10.11
C SER A 124 4.11 34.45 -9.55
N GLN A 125 3.77 34.28 -8.27
CA GLN A 125 3.79 33.00 -7.57
C GLN A 125 2.62 32.09 -7.98
N ILE A 126 1.43 32.68 -8.20
CA ILE A 126 0.25 31.96 -8.70
C ILE A 126 0.57 31.36 -10.07
N ASN A 127 1.05 32.17 -11.03
CA ASN A 127 1.35 31.72 -12.39
C ASN A 127 2.41 30.61 -12.40
N LYS A 128 3.51 30.80 -11.67
CA LYS A 128 4.56 29.78 -11.52
C LYS A 128 4.00 28.46 -10.99
N ARG A 129 3.12 28.51 -9.98
CA ARG A 129 2.52 27.29 -9.42
C ARG A 129 1.46 26.66 -10.31
N ILE A 130 0.71 27.43 -11.10
CA ILE A 130 -0.20 26.87 -12.11
C ILE A 130 0.60 25.98 -13.08
N ASP A 131 1.75 26.47 -13.56
CA ASP A 131 2.63 25.69 -14.45
C ASP A 131 3.14 24.42 -13.77
N GLU A 132 3.63 24.51 -12.53
CA GLU A 132 4.13 23.36 -11.79
C GLU A 132 3.04 22.33 -11.41
N VAL A 133 1.76 22.73 -11.31
CA VAL A 133 0.65 21.89 -10.86
C VAL A 133 -0.08 21.19 -12.01
N TYR A 134 -0.35 21.92 -13.09
CA TYR A 134 -1.10 21.42 -14.24
C TYR A 134 -0.20 20.86 -15.32
N ARG A 135 1.11 21.15 -15.28
CA ARG A 135 2.06 20.67 -16.28
C ARG A 135 3.32 20.03 -15.66
N PRO A 136 3.21 18.92 -14.89
CA PRO A 136 4.38 18.08 -14.56
C PRO A 136 5.02 17.49 -15.82
N GLU A 137 4.19 17.24 -16.83
CA GLU A 137 4.56 16.67 -18.13
C GLU A 137 5.38 17.66 -18.97
N ASP A 138 5.21 18.98 -18.82
CA ASP A 138 5.98 19.99 -19.56
C ASP A 138 7.44 20.08 -19.15
N ALA A 139 7.82 19.74 -17.92
CA ALA A 139 9.23 19.75 -17.53
C ALA A 139 10.00 18.64 -18.23
N VAL A 140 9.40 17.44 -18.28
CA VAL A 140 9.93 16.30 -19.02
C VAL A 140 9.79 16.54 -20.52
N ALA A 141 8.65 17.06 -21.01
CA ALA A 141 8.44 17.40 -22.41
C ALA A 141 9.39 18.48 -22.90
N LYS A 142 9.67 19.56 -22.14
CA LYS A 142 10.72 20.56 -22.48
C LYS A 142 12.13 19.99 -22.47
N ILE A 143 12.43 19.06 -21.55
CA ILE A 143 13.70 18.32 -21.56
C ILE A 143 13.79 17.42 -22.79
N LEU A 144 12.68 16.80 -23.20
CA LEU A 144 12.55 15.96 -24.39
C LEU A 144 12.47 16.76 -25.70
N GLU A 145 11.91 17.96 -25.73
CA GLU A 145 11.88 18.90 -26.87
C GLU A 145 13.30 19.28 -27.25
N GLY A 146 14.17 19.55 -26.27
CA GLY A 146 15.60 19.73 -26.50
C GLY A 146 16.34 18.51 -27.07
N VAL A 147 15.72 17.32 -27.04
CA VAL A 147 16.19 16.07 -27.67
C VAL A 147 15.51 15.84 -29.03
N ALA A 148 14.26 16.28 -29.23
CA ALA A 148 13.44 16.07 -30.42
C ALA A 148 13.67 17.12 -31.53
N GLU A 149 13.81 18.40 -31.21
CA GLU A 149 13.98 19.51 -32.18
C GLU A 149 15.26 19.42 -33.02
N ARG A 150 16.21 18.55 -32.66
CA ARG A 150 17.52 18.47 -33.35
C ARG A 150 17.61 17.36 -34.39
N ARG A 151 16.50 16.66 -34.67
CA ARG A 151 16.47 15.56 -35.65
C ARG A 151 15.80 15.90 -36.98
N GLU A 152 15.21 17.09 -37.13
CA GLU A 152 14.63 17.54 -38.42
C GLU A 152 15.69 17.81 -39.52
N LEU A 153 16.97 17.49 -39.30
CA LEU A 153 18.04 17.68 -40.29
C LEU A 153 18.67 16.39 -40.86
N ASP A 154 18.22 15.19 -40.47
CA ASP A 154 18.67 13.95 -41.14
C ASP A 154 17.49 13.02 -41.38
N ASP A 155 16.77 13.29 -42.47
CA ASP A 155 15.82 12.37 -43.08
C ASP A 155 16.63 11.30 -43.87
N ILE A 156 16.87 10.15 -43.25
CA ILE A 156 17.41 8.95 -43.93
C ILE A 156 16.41 7.81 -43.73
N PRO A 157 16.02 7.06 -44.79
CA PRO A 157 15.01 6.01 -44.71
C PRO A 157 15.46 4.81 -43.84
N GLU A 158 14.46 4.02 -43.41
CA GLU A 158 14.46 2.82 -42.54
C GLU A 158 15.77 2.04 -42.31
N PRO A 159 15.99 1.51 -41.08
CA PRO A 159 17.27 0.91 -40.70
C PRO A 159 17.46 -0.50 -41.29
N ALA A 160 18.59 -0.68 -41.97
CA ALA A 160 19.26 -1.97 -42.04
C ALA A 160 20.02 -2.23 -40.72
N GLU A 161 20.05 -3.49 -40.31
CA GLU A 161 20.79 -3.99 -39.14
C GLU A 161 22.28 -3.60 -39.20
N ASP A 162 22.85 -3.31 -38.03
CA ASP A 162 24.28 -3.11 -37.76
C ASP A 162 24.98 -1.88 -38.38
N SER A 163 24.63 -0.68 -37.88
CA SER A 163 25.59 0.42 -37.78
C SER A 163 25.08 1.49 -36.81
N TYR A 164 25.45 1.39 -35.52
CA TYR A 164 25.33 2.52 -34.60
C TYR A 164 26.51 3.45 -34.86
N THR A 165 26.32 4.39 -35.79
CA THR A 165 27.25 5.50 -35.99
C THR A 165 27.21 6.38 -34.74
N TYR A 166 28.39 6.67 -34.16
CA TYR A 166 28.54 7.53 -32.99
C TYR A 166 28.04 8.94 -33.35
N LEU A 167 26.86 9.30 -32.85
CA LEU A 167 26.33 10.66 -32.88
C LEU A 167 27.09 11.54 -31.87
N ASP A 168 27.23 12.82 -32.18
CA ASP A 168 27.90 13.85 -31.39
C ASP A 168 27.40 13.85 -29.91
N GLU A 169 28.23 13.31 -29.02
CA GLU A 169 27.92 13.06 -27.59
C GLU A 169 27.61 14.34 -26.81
N SER A 170 28.06 15.50 -27.28
CA SER A 170 27.98 16.76 -26.53
C SER A 170 26.57 17.38 -26.47
N ALA A 171 25.70 17.07 -27.44
CA ALA A 171 24.41 17.74 -27.61
C ALA A 171 23.27 17.10 -26.80
N ILE A 172 23.34 15.79 -26.53
CA ILE A 172 22.31 14.99 -25.83
C ILE A 172 22.62 14.84 -24.32
N GLU A 173 23.88 15.03 -23.92
CA GLU A 173 24.30 14.83 -22.52
C GLU A 173 23.54 15.69 -21.52
N ARG A 174 23.39 17.01 -21.76
CA ARG A 174 22.82 17.92 -20.75
C ARG A 174 21.33 17.67 -20.45
N PRO A 175 20.45 17.46 -21.43
CA PRO A 175 19.05 17.11 -21.15
C PRO A 175 18.90 15.77 -20.42
N VAL A 176 19.67 14.75 -20.83
CA VAL A 176 19.62 13.41 -20.21
C VAL A 176 20.15 13.43 -18.78
N VAL A 177 21.21 14.20 -18.50
CA VAL A 177 21.71 14.43 -17.14
C VAL A 177 20.61 15.01 -16.26
N LYS A 178 19.93 16.09 -16.71
CA LYS A 178 18.82 16.69 -15.96
C LYS A 178 17.66 15.73 -15.76
N LEU A 179 17.36 14.89 -16.74
CA LEU A 179 16.30 13.88 -16.63
C LEU A 179 16.64 12.82 -15.57
N VAL A 180 17.86 12.29 -15.56
CA VAL A 180 18.32 11.34 -14.53
C VAL A 180 18.28 12.01 -13.15
N ASP A 181 18.78 13.24 -13.04
CA ASP A 181 18.76 14.00 -11.78
C ASP A 181 17.32 14.22 -11.29
N HIS A 182 16.39 14.52 -12.19
CA HIS A 182 14.96 14.67 -11.88
C HIS A 182 14.34 13.34 -11.40
N ILE A 183 14.54 12.24 -12.12
CA ILE A 183 14.03 10.90 -11.73
C ILE A 183 14.54 10.51 -10.34
N VAL A 184 15.83 10.72 -10.08
CA VAL A 184 16.44 10.41 -8.79
C VAL A 184 15.90 11.33 -7.69
N ALA A 185 15.81 12.65 -7.93
CA ALA A 185 15.31 13.62 -6.98
C ALA A 185 13.83 13.38 -6.64
N GLU A 186 13.00 13.09 -7.63
CA GLU A 186 11.58 12.76 -7.46
C GLU A 186 11.41 11.45 -6.69
N GLY A 187 12.20 10.42 -7.01
CA GLY A 187 12.20 9.15 -6.27
C GLY A 187 12.56 9.35 -4.79
N ILE A 188 13.57 10.18 -4.49
CA ILE A 188 13.97 10.55 -3.12
C ILE A 188 12.86 11.34 -2.43
N ALA A 189 12.30 12.37 -3.08
CA ALA A 189 11.22 13.19 -2.52
C ALA A 189 9.96 12.36 -2.23
N SER A 190 9.67 11.38 -3.08
CA SER A 190 8.58 10.42 -2.93
C SER A 190 8.87 9.31 -1.91
N ARG A 191 10.08 9.27 -1.32
CA ARG A 191 10.54 8.24 -0.37
C ARG A 191 10.49 6.83 -0.95
N ALA A 192 10.87 6.70 -2.21
CA ALA A 192 11.01 5.40 -2.85
C ALA A 192 12.19 4.62 -2.22
N SER A 193 12.03 3.29 -2.08
CA SER A 193 13.14 2.40 -1.73
C SER A 193 13.95 2.02 -2.97
N ASP A 194 13.28 1.89 -4.11
CA ASP A 194 13.88 1.48 -5.38
C ASP A 194 13.23 2.27 -6.52
N ILE A 195 14.06 2.73 -7.47
CA ILE A 195 13.64 3.28 -8.77
C ILE A 195 13.90 2.21 -9.81
N HIS A 196 12.88 1.91 -10.61
CA HIS A 196 12.92 0.92 -11.67
C HIS A 196 12.82 1.63 -13.02
N LEU A 197 13.75 1.35 -13.92
CA LEU A 197 13.70 1.77 -15.32
C LEU A 197 13.70 0.51 -16.18
N GLU A 198 12.62 0.31 -16.92
CA GLU A 198 12.36 -0.92 -17.67
C GLU A 198 12.12 -0.59 -19.13
N ALA A 199 12.99 -1.07 -20.00
CA ALA A 199 12.80 -0.96 -21.44
C ALA A 199 11.67 -1.91 -21.89
N GLU A 200 10.63 -1.34 -22.48
CA GLU A 200 9.45 -1.99 -23.03
C GLU A 200 9.34 -1.65 -24.53
N GLU A 201 8.41 -2.29 -25.23
CA GLU A 201 8.18 -2.05 -26.67
C GLU A 201 7.78 -0.59 -26.95
N GLN A 202 6.97 0.00 -26.07
CA GLN A 202 6.42 1.36 -26.20
C GLN A 202 7.35 2.46 -25.66
N GLY A 203 8.50 2.11 -25.04
CA GLY A 203 9.40 3.09 -24.42
C GLY A 203 10.14 2.57 -23.20
N VAL A 204 10.50 3.47 -22.29
CA VAL A 204 11.10 3.12 -20.99
C VAL A 204 10.13 3.49 -19.88
N ALA A 205 9.60 2.49 -19.18
CA ALA A 205 8.74 2.69 -18.03
C ALA A 205 9.58 3.02 -16.79
N VAL A 206 9.28 4.15 -16.15
CA VAL A 206 9.88 4.56 -14.87
C VAL A 206 8.88 4.30 -13.75
N ARG A 207 9.29 3.50 -12.76
CA ARG A 207 8.45 3.12 -11.62
C ARG A 207 9.17 3.31 -10.30
N TYR A 208 8.48 3.83 -9.30
CA TYR A 208 9.00 3.98 -7.95
C TYR A 208 8.40 2.95 -7.01
N ARG A 209 9.23 2.26 -6.23
CA ARG A 209 8.76 1.41 -5.13
C ARG A 209 8.61 2.26 -3.87
N VAL A 210 7.39 2.63 -3.52
CA VAL A 210 7.09 3.45 -2.33
C VAL A 210 6.32 2.60 -1.32
N ASP A 211 6.86 2.50 -0.10
CA ASP A 211 6.30 1.67 0.97
C ASP A 211 6.03 0.20 0.55
N GLY A 212 6.91 -0.34 -0.32
CA GLY A 212 6.84 -1.71 -0.83
C GLY A 212 6.04 -1.90 -2.12
N VAL A 213 5.22 -0.92 -2.51
CA VAL A 213 4.35 -0.99 -3.69
C VAL A 213 5.01 -0.30 -4.88
N LEU A 214 5.02 -0.94 -6.06
CA LEU A 214 5.46 -0.32 -7.31
C LEU A 214 4.39 0.64 -7.83
N ARG A 215 4.80 1.85 -8.17
CA ARG A 215 3.95 2.89 -8.77
C ARG A 215 4.56 3.33 -10.08
N HIS A 216 3.74 3.38 -11.13
CA HIS A 216 4.14 4.00 -12.39
C HIS A 216 4.26 5.51 -12.19
N ALA A 217 5.38 6.08 -12.61
CA ALA A 217 5.66 7.51 -12.51
C ALA A 217 5.52 8.18 -13.87
N MET A 218 6.19 7.63 -14.88
CA MET A 218 6.16 8.14 -16.26
C MET A 218 6.59 7.05 -17.25
N THR A 219 6.24 7.25 -18.52
CA THR A 219 6.78 6.48 -19.64
C THR A 219 7.59 7.42 -20.53
N LEU A 220 8.83 7.04 -20.79
CA LEU A 220 9.79 7.81 -21.56
C LEU A 220 9.90 7.26 -22.99
N PRO A 221 10.13 8.10 -24.02
CA PRO A 221 10.31 7.62 -25.38
C PRO A 221 11.46 6.62 -25.53
N ARG A 222 11.30 5.60 -26.39
CA ARG A 222 12.31 4.55 -26.60
C ARG A 222 13.70 5.11 -26.96
N MET A 223 13.74 6.21 -27.72
CA MET A 223 14.99 6.83 -28.18
C MET A 223 15.91 7.29 -27.04
N ILE A 224 15.36 7.63 -25.86
CA ILE A 224 16.17 8.09 -24.72
C ILE A 224 16.65 6.96 -23.82
N GLY A 225 16.23 5.70 -24.03
CA GLY A 225 16.59 4.58 -23.17
C GLY A 225 18.10 4.33 -23.09
N VAL A 226 18.79 4.25 -24.24
CA VAL A 226 20.24 4.03 -24.28
C VAL A 226 21.04 5.19 -23.64
N PRO A 227 20.78 6.47 -23.97
CA PRO A 227 21.39 7.60 -23.27
C PRO A 227 21.15 7.60 -21.77
N LEU A 228 19.93 7.27 -21.33
CA LEU A 228 19.54 7.23 -19.92
C LEU A 228 20.34 6.18 -19.14
N VAL A 229 20.42 4.95 -19.67
CA VAL A 229 21.24 3.87 -19.07
C VAL A 229 22.72 4.25 -19.04
N SER A 230 23.24 4.84 -20.12
CA SER A 230 24.65 5.27 -20.20
C SER A 230 24.97 6.31 -19.13
N ARG A 231 24.10 7.32 -18.95
CA ARG A 231 24.26 8.33 -17.90
C ARG A 231 24.22 7.70 -16.49
N ILE A 232 23.34 6.74 -16.26
CA ILE A 232 23.26 6.03 -14.97
C ILE A 232 24.52 5.18 -14.73
N LYS A 233 25.06 4.52 -15.77
CA LYS A 233 26.33 3.79 -15.69
C LYS A 233 27.51 4.69 -15.36
N ILE A 234 27.61 5.86 -16.00
CA ILE A 234 28.60 6.89 -15.67
C ILE A 234 28.49 7.30 -14.20
N MET A 235 27.28 7.63 -13.74
CA MET A 235 27.01 8.05 -12.37
C MET A 235 27.47 7.01 -11.33
N ALA A 236 27.36 5.72 -11.67
CA ALA A 236 27.67 4.61 -10.78
C ALA A 236 29.03 3.92 -11.06
N ASN A 237 29.88 4.54 -11.88
CA ASN A 237 31.20 4.05 -12.29
C ASN A 237 31.18 2.63 -12.87
N MET A 238 30.25 2.37 -13.78
CA MET A 238 30.06 1.11 -14.52
C MET A 238 30.56 1.21 -15.96
N ASP A 239 30.83 0.07 -16.60
CA ASP A 239 31.28 0.01 -17.99
C ASP A 239 30.11 0.27 -18.95
N ILE A 240 30.19 1.37 -19.69
CA ILE A 240 29.16 1.83 -20.62
C ILE A 240 29.10 0.94 -21.88
N ALA A 241 30.25 0.41 -22.29
CA ALA A 241 30.39 -0.40 -23.51
C ALA A 241 29.84 -1.82 -23.30
N ASP A 242 30.00 -2.37 -22.10
CA ASP A 242 29.44 -3.68 -21.76
C ASP A 242 27.93 -3.60 -21.49
N ARG A 243 27.12 -4.09 -22.42
CA ARG A 243 25.66 -4.16 -22.29
C ARG A 243 25.13 -5.58 -22.21
N LEU A 244 26.02 -6.57 -22.23
CA LEU A 244 25.67 -7.99 -22.35
C LEU A 244 25.77 -8.73 -21.03
N ARG A 245 26.36 -8.12 -20.00
CA ARG A 245 26.49 -8.71 -18.66
C ARG A 245 25.79 -7.85 -17.61
N PRO A 246 25.23 -8.46 -16.55
CA PRO A 246 24.74 -7.70 -15.41
C PRO A 246 25.87 -6.90 -14.76
N GLN A 247 25.60 -5.65 -14.41
CA GLN A 247 26.55 -4.80 -13.73
C GLN A 247 25.98 -4.24 -12.43
N GLY A 248 26.88 -3.92 -11.49
CA GLY A 248 26.54 -3.30 -10.22
C GLY A 248 27.50 -2.17 -9.92
N GLY A 249 26.95 -1.02 -9.52
CA GLY A 249 27.70 0.17 -9.18
C GLY A 249 27.14 0.87 -7.95
N ARG A 250 27.88 1.87 -7.46
CA ARG A 250 27.44 2.73 -6.35
C ARG A 250 27.60 4.18 -6.77
N ALA A 251 26.66 5.02 -6.36
CA ALA A 251 26.70 6.46 -6.58
C ALA A 251 26.33 7.19 -5.29
N ARG A 252 26.68 8.47 -5.18
CA ARG A 252 26.27 9.33 -4.06
C ARG A 252 25.69 10.61 -4.62
N VAL A 253 24.49 10.97 -4.16
CA VAL A 253 23.77 12.17 -4.58
C VAL A 253 23.43 13.05 -3.39
N GLY A 254 23.37 14.36 -3.59
CA GLY A 254 22.95 15.31 -2.56
C GLY A 254 21.45 15.60 -2.66
N ALA A 255 20.72 15.47 -1.56
CA ALA A 255 19.33 15.92 -1.46
C ALA A 255 19.11 16.66 -0.14
N ASN A 256 18.59 17.89 -0.20
CA ASN A 256 18.32 18.74 0.98
C ASN A 256 19.53 18.88 1.93
N GLY A 257 20.75 18.96 1.37
CA GLY A 257 21.99 19.07 2.16
C GLY A 257 22.47 17.75 2.80
N VAL A 258 21.80 16.63 2.57
CA VAL A 258 22.19 15.30 3.04
C VAL A 258 22.69 14.46 1.87
N GLY A 259 23.82 13.78 2.06
CA GLY A 259 24.32 12.79 1.09
C GLY A 259 23.53 11.49 1.18
N ILE A 260 22.98 11.04 0.06
CA ILE A 260 22.24 9.80 -0.10
C ILE A 260 23.07 8.86 -0.96
N ASP A 261 23.30 7.64 -0.45
CA ASP A 261 24.02 6.61 -1.18
C ASP A 261 23.02 5.82 -2.05
N LEU A 262 23.42 5.53 -3.28
CA LEU A 262 22.63 4.78 -4.25
C LEU A 262 23.37 3.51 -4.63
N ARG A 263 22.65 2.39 -4.70
CA ARG A 263 23.15 1.16 -5.31
C ARG A 263 22.45 0.94 -6.62
N VAL A 264 23.21 0.83 -7.69
CA VAL A 264 22.67 0.71 -9.04
C VAL A 264 22.98 -0.68 -9.57
N SER A 265 22.00 -1.31 -10.22
CA SER A 265 22.18 -2.56 -10.95
C SER A 265 21.61 -2.42 -12.34
N THR A 266 22.36 -2.89 -13.35
CA THR A 266 21.86 -3.08 -14.71
C THR A 266 21.77 -4.55 -15.05
N LEU A 267 20.75 -4.93 -15.82
CA LEU A 267 20.48 -6.30 -16.25
C LEU A 267 20.09 -6.27 -17.74
N PRO A 268 20.77 -7.01 -18.63
CA PRO A 268 20.36 -7.14 -20.02
C PRO A 268 18.94 -7.72 -20.15
N SER A 269 18.14 -7.17 -21.05
CA SER A 269 16.74 -7.53 -21.35
C SER A 269 16.50 -7.49 -22.87
N ALA A 270 15.36 -8.02 -23.32
CA ALA A 270 14.99 -8.11 -24.74
C ALA A 270 14.97 -6.75 -25.47
N HIS A 271 14.58 -5.67 -24.78
CA HIS A 271 14.41 -4.33 -25.37
C HIS A 271 15.50 -3.33 -24.94
N GLY A 272 16.56 -3.78 -24.26
CA GLY A 272 17.62 -2.93 -23.73
C GLY A 272 18.08 -3.39 -22.35
N GLU A 273 18.65 -2.50 -21.55
CA GLU A 273 19.01 -2.83 -20.16
C GLU A 273 17.90 -2.40 -19.20
N LYS A 274 17.53 -3.30 -18.29
CA LYS A 274 16.75 -2.96 -17.09
C LYS A 274 17.69 -2.35 -16.06
N VAL A 275 17.28 -1.23 -15.48
CA VAL A 275 18.04 -0.57 -14.42
C VAL A 275 17.22 -0.52 -13.14
N VAL A 276 17.87 -0.83 -12.02
CA VAL A 276 17.30 -0.66 -10.68
C VAL A 276 18.26 0.18 -9.85
N ILE A 277 17.76 1.30 -9.31
CA ILE A 277 18.49 2.16 -8.39
C ILE A 277 17.86 2.01 -7.01
N ARG A 278 18.57 1.38 -6.06
CA ARG A 278 18.17 1.33 -4.66
C ARG A 278 18.66 2.56 -3.92
N ILE A 279 17.74 3.26 -3.26
CA ILE A 279 18.01 4.46 -2.47
C ILE A 279 18.32 4.05 -1.04
N LEU A 280 19.55 4.30 -0.58
CA LEU A 280 19.98 3.99 0.78
C LEU A 280 19.88 5.25 1.64
N ASP A 281 18.78 5.38 2.38
CA ASP A 281 18.59 6.48 3.33
C ASP A 281 19.29 6.16 4.65
N ALA A 282 20.39 6.87 4.95
CA ALA A 282 21.16 6.75 6.18
C ALA A 282 20.34 7.04 7.46
N ARG A 283 19.19 7.74 7.36
CA ARG A 283 18.28 7.92 8.49
C ARG A 283 17.62 6.61 8.94
N THR A 284 17.56 5.61 8.07
CA THR A 284 17.07 4.26 8.41
C THR A 284 17.97 3.61 9.47
N THR A 285 19.27 3.90 9.43
CA THR A 285 20.27 3.46 10.41
C THR A 285 20.13 4.15 11.77
N ALA A 286 19.27 5.17 11.91
CA ALA A 286 19.01 5.86 13.18
C ALA A 286 17.80 5.30 13.95
N ARG A 287 17.06 4.32 13.41
CA ARG A 287 15.86 3.76 14.07
C ARG A 287 16.19 2.94 15.30
N THR A 288 15.57 3.25 16.43
CA THR A 288 15.62 2.46 17.67
C THR A 288 14.59 1.33 17.60
N LEU A 289 14.74 0.30 18.45
CA LEU A 289 13.75 -0.79 18.55
C LEU A 289 12.33 -0.26 18.81
N ASP A 290 12.19 0.72 19.71
CA ASP A 290 10.91 1.36 20.04
C ASP A 290 10.25 2.05 18.82
N SER A 291 11.06 2.53 17.87
CA SER A 291 10.58 3.21 16.67
C SER A 291 10.14 2.28 15.53
N LEU A 292 10.31 0.95 15.69
CA LEU A 292 9.93 -0.05 14.68
C LEU A 292 8.45 -0.45 14.73
N GLY A 293 7.77 -0.07 15.82
CA GLY A 293 6.33 -0.27 15.97
C GLY A 293 5.94 -1.66 16.47
N PHE A 294 6.83 -2.37 17.19
CA PHE A 294 6.46 -3.59 17.91
C PHE A 294 5.48 -3.27 19.04
N ALA A 295 4.55 -4.20 19.31
CA ALA A 295 3.67 -4.13 20.46
C ALA A 295 4.47 -4.20 21.79
N ARG A 296 3.84 -3.85 22.91
CA ARG A 296 4.53 -3.77 24.21
C ARG A 296 5.06 -5.13 24.67
N ASP A 297 4.28 -6.18 24.50
CA ASP A 297 4.63 -7.55 24.81
C ASP A 297 5.72 -8.08 23.88
N GLU A 298 5.62 -7.78 22.58
CA GLU A 298 6.64 -8.08 21.57
C GLU A 298 7.98 -7.42 21.90
N SER A 299 7.97 -6.13 22.21
CA SER A 299 9.17 -5.38 22.60
C SER A 299 9.78 -5.97 23.87
N ALA A 300 8.97 -6.30 24.88
CA ALA A 300 9.45 -6.97 26.09
C ALA A 300 10.10 -8.32 25.79
N ARG A 301 9.55 -9.11 24.87
CA ARG A 301 10.14 -10.37 24.40
C ARG A 301 11.47 -10.16 23.69
N ILE A 302 11.58 -9.17 22.79
CA ILE A 302 12.84 -8.81 22.12
C ILE A 302 13.90 -8.40 23.15
N HIS A 303 13.56 -7.56 24.13
CA HIS A 303 14.49 -7.16 25.17
C HIS A 303 15.01 -8.35 25.97
N ARG A 304 14.16 -9.33 26.32
CA ARG A 304 14.61 -10.58 26.96
C ARG A 304 15.62 -11.36 26.10
N LEU A 305 15.42 -11.41 24.79
CA LEU A 305 16.38 -12.04 23.86
C LEU A 305 17.73 -11.30 23.86
N LEU A 306 17.69 -9.98 23.94
CA LEU A 306 18.90 -9.15 23.96
C LEU A 306 19.64 -9.23 25.29
N ASP A 307 18.99 -9.61 26.39
CA ASP A 307 19.63 -9.81 27.69
C ASP A 307 20.44 -11.11 27.79
N ALA A 308 20.30 -12.01 26.82
CA ALA A 308 21.12 -13.21 26.73
C ALA A 308 22.61 -12.86 26.52
N ARG A 309 23.50 -13.54 27.26
CA ARG A 309 24.95 -13.41 27.09
C ARG A 309 25.48 -14.24 25.92
N GLU A 310 24.84 -15.37 25.65
CA GLU A 310 25.18 -16.29 24.58
C GLU A 310 23.92 -16.93 24.01
N GLY A 311 24.05 -17.55 22.84
CA GLY A 311 22.97 -18.27 22.18
C GLY A 311 22.63 -17.70 20.81
N LEU A 312 21.69 -18.34 20.13
CA LEU A 312 21.27 -17.99 18.78
C LEU A 312 19.91 -17.27 18.80
N VAL A 313 19.85 -16.09 18.18
CA VAL A 313 18.59 -15.38 17.89
C VAL A 313 18.42 -15.28 16.39
N LEU A 314 17.30 -15.79 15.89
CA LEU A 314 16.98 -15.79 14.46
C LEU A 314 15.95 -14.70 14.14
N VAL A 315 16.21 -13.90 13.10
CA VAL A 315 15.21 -13.00 12.52
C VAL A 315 14.82 -13.52 11.16
N THR A 316 13.56 -13.88 10.98
CA THR A 316 13.06 -14.53 9.76
C THR A 316 11.93 -13.73 9.11
N GLY A 317 11.68 -14.03 7.84
CA GLY A 317 10.67 -13.38 7.01
C GLY A 317 11.12 -13.27 5.55
N PRO A 318 10.19 -12.94 4.63
CA PRO A 318 10.51 -12.78 3.22
C PRO A 318 11.42 -11.58 2.94
N THR A 319 11.82 -11.41 1.69
CA THR A 319 12.56 -10.21 1.25
C THR A 319 11.73 -8.95 1.49
N GLY A 320 12.34 -7.90 2.04
CA GLY A 320 11.65 -6.64 2.32
C GLY A 320 10.79 -6.64 3.59
N SER A 321 10.87 -7.67 4.43
CA SER A 321 10.15 -7.72 5.71
C SER A 321 10.78 -6.90 6.86
N GLY A 322 11.91 -6.22 6.60
CA GLY A 322 12.58 -5.37 7.59
C GLY A 322 13.58 -6.08 8.51
N LYS A 323 13.98 -7.34 8.22
CA LYS A 323 14.95 -8.11 9.03
C LYS A 323 16.22 -7.32 9.36
N THR A 324 16.88 -6.79 8.33
CA THR A 324 18.12 -6.01 8.48
C THR A 324 17.88 -4.76 9.33
N THR A 325 16.75 -4.07 9.17
CA THR A 325 16.41 -2.90 9.99
C THR A 325 16.25 -3.27 11.46
N THR A 326 15.59 -4.38 11.76
CA THR A 326 15.42 -4.91 13.12
C THR A 326 16.77 -5.31 13.73
N LEU A 327 17.60 -6.04 12.98
CA LEU A 327 18.93 -6.44 13.43
C LEU A 327 19.84 -5.26 13.73
N TYR A 328 19.85 -4.23 12.88
CA TYR A 328 20.64 -3.02 13.13
C TYR A 328 20.13 -2.23 14.35
N ALA A 329 18.83 -2.26 14.63
CA ALA A 329 18.27 -1.68 15.85
C ALA A 329 18.67 -2.47 17.10
N MET A 330 18.67 -3.81 17.02
CA MET A 330 19.18 -4.71 18.07
C MET A 330 20.67 -4.49 18.34
N LEU A 331 21.50 -4.43 17.30
CA LEU A 331 22.93 -4.18 17.43
C LEU A 331 23.22 -2.86 18.12
N ARG A 332 22.47 -1.79 17.82
CA ARG A 332 22.65 -0.50 18.49
C ARG A 332 22.28 -0.55 19.97
N HIS A 333 21.21 -1.27 20.31
CA HIS A 333 20.85 -1.50 21.71
C HIS A 333 21.97 -2.24 22.44
N LEU A 334 22.53 -3.29 21.84
CA LEU A 334 23.62 -4.08 22.41
C LEU A 334 24.94 -3.30 22.50
N GLN A 335 25.25 -2.47 21.52
CA GLN A 335 26.46 -1.65 21.48
C GLN A 335 26.58 -0.73 22.72
N SER A 336 25.45 -0.27 23.27
CA SER A 336 25.44 0.55 24.49
C SER A 336 26.07 -0.14 25.72
N ARG A 337 26.27 -1.46 25.66
CA ARG A 337 26.89 -2.28 26.71
C ARG A 337 28.42 -2.28 26.67
N GLY A 338 29.05 -1.68 25.65
CA GLY A 338 30.51 -1.62 25.51
C GLY A 338 31.14 -2.96 25.12
N VAL A 339 30.43 -3.77 24.33
CA VAL A 339 30.82 -5.11 23.87
C VAL A 339 31.46 -5.08 22.47
N ASN A 340 32.28 -6.08 22.15
CA ASN A 340 32.88 -6.26 20.83
C ASN A 340 31.87 -6.92 19.87
N ILE A 341 31.44 -6.16 18.86
CA ILE A 341 30.46 -6.60 17.87
C ILE A 341 31.12 -6.72 16.50
N ILE A 342 31.01 -7.91 15.89
CA ILE A 342 31.53 -8.18 14.55
C ILE A 342 30.43 -8.78 13.66
N THR A 343 30.27 -8.27 12.45
CA THR A 343 29.26 -8.72 11.48
C THR A 343 29.90 -9.32 10.23
N VAL A 344 29.20 -10.26 9.59
CA VAL A 344 29.46 -10.70 8.22
C VAL A 344 28.19 -10.51 7.38
N GLU A 345 28.26 -9.75 6.29
CA GLU A 345 27.10 -9.30 5.51
C GLU A 345 27.34 -9.36 4.00
N ASP A 346 26.29 -9.53 3.19
CA ASP A 346 26.36 -9.57 1.73
C ASP A 346 25.26 -8.71 1.04
N PRO A 347 25.53 -7.42 0.77
CA PRO A 347 26.65 -6.61 1.25
C PRO A 347 26.35 -5.96 2.61
N VAL A 348 27.33 -5.21 3.13
CA VAL A 348 27.09 -4.28 4.24
C VAL A 348 26.17 -3.16 3.74
N GLU A 349 24.96 -3.08 4.31
CA GLU A 349 23.93 -2.11 3.90
C GLU A 349 24.24 -0.69 4.40
N TYR A 350 24.66 -0.57 5.67
CA TYR A 350 25.01 0.72 6.28
C TYR A 350 26.26 0.57 7.15
N ARG A 351 27.10 1.61 7.18
CA ARG A 351 28.26 1.67 8.08
C ARG A 351 27.82 2.12 9.47
N THR A 352 28.08 1.29 10.47
CA THR A 352 27.75 1.59 11.87
C THR A 352 29.03 1.85 12.66
N PRO A 353 29.26 3.09 13.15
CA PRO A 353 30.43 3.40 13.95
C PRO A 353 30.54 2.46 15.17
N GLY A 354 31.74 1.98 15.46
CA GLY A 354 32.00 1.11 16.61
C GLY A 354 31.55 -0.34 16.45
N ILE A 355 31.17 -0.77 15.24
CA ILE A 355 30.92 -2.18 14.90
C ILE A 355 31.87 -2.55 13.76
N VAL A 356 32.54 -3.70 13.87
CA VAL A 356 33.38 -4.22 12.78
C VAL A 356 32.50 -4.96 11.79
N GLN A 357 32.40 -4.47 10.55
CA GLN A 357 31.51 -5.05 9.53
C GLN A 357 32.32 -5.64 8.38
N VAL A 358 32.25 -6.97 8.22
CA VAL A 358 32.92 -7.73 7.16
C VAL A 358 31.94 -7.93 6.00
N GLN A 359 32.31 -7.50 4.81
CA GLN A 359 31.53 -7.77 3.60
C GLN A 359 32.00 -9.07 2.95
N VAL A 360 31.08 -9.96 2.59
CA VAL A 360 31.38 -11.16 1.79
C VAL A 360 32.04 -10.75 0.47
N ASN A 361 33.06 -11.50 0.07
CA ASN A 361 33.75 -11.33 -1.19
C ASN A 361 34.10 -12.71 -1.78
N GLU A 362 33.16 -13.26 -2.55
CA GLU A 362 33.32 -14.58 -3.18
C GLU A 362 34.54 -14.65 -4.10
N LYS A 363 34.86 -13.57 -4.82
CA LYS A 363 36.03 -13.52 -5.73
C LYS A 363 37.36 -13.67 -4.99
N ALA A 364 37.42 -13.19 -3.74
CA ALA A 364 38.58 -13.34 -2.86
C ALA A 364 38.51 -14.60 -1.97
N GLY A 365 37.48 -15.44 -2.13
CA GLY A 365 37.25 -16.62 -1.28
C GLY A 365 36.74 -16.30 0.13
N LEU A 366 36.35 -15.05 0.41
CA LEU A 366 35.82 -14.63 1.71
C LEU A 366 34.30 -14.86 1.77
N THR A 367 33.90 -16.13 1.91
CA THR A 367 32.50 -16.56 2.07
C THR A 367 31.98 -16.33 3.48
N PHE A 368 30.66 -16.49 3.72
CA PHE A 368 30.07 -16.44 5.06
C PHE A 368 30.78 -17.36 6.06
N ALA A 369 30.93 -18.64 5.72
CA ALA A 369 31.62 -19.61 6.58
C ALA A 369 33.09 -19.28 6.82
N ALA A 370 33.83 -18.84 5.79
CA ALA A 370 35.24 -18.48 5.91
C ALA A 370 35.46 -17.23 6.78
N ALA A 371 34.63 -16.20 6.58
CA ALA A 371 34.63 -15.00 7.39
C ALA A 371 34.26 -15.32 8.84
N LEU A 372 33.18 -16.09 9.07
CA LEU A 372 32.71 -16.44 10.41
C LEU A 372 33.77 -17.19 11.23
N ARG A 373 34.49 -18.17 10.63
CA ARG A 373 35.62 -18.83 11.31
C ARG A 373 36.70 -17.85 11.76
N SER A 374 36.96 -16.82 10.94
CA SER A 374 37.97 -15.81 11.24
C SER A 374 37.49 -14.85 12.33
N ILE A 375 36.21 -14.45 12.27
CA ILE A 375 35.55 -13.61 13.27
C ILE A 375 35.62 -14.23 14.66
N LEU A 376 35.39 -15.54 14.80
CA LEU A 376 35.47 -16.23 16.10
C LEU A 376 36.88 -16.26 16.72
N ARG A 377 37.92 -15.86 15.99
CA ARG A 377 39.29 -15.66 16.50
C ARG A 377 39.63 -14.19 16.75
N GLN A 378 38.63 -13.30 16.69
CA GLN A 378 38.79 -11.85 16.93
C GLN A 378 38.18 -11.42 18.26
N ASP A 379 37.99 -12.37 19.19
CA ASP A 379 37.42 -12.14 20.53
C ASP A 379 36.06 -11.40 20.49
N PRO A 380 35.08 -11.82 19.66
CA PRO A 380 33.78 -11.16 19.61
C PRO A 380 32.92 -11.54 20.83
N ASP A 381 32.15 -10.61 21.36
CA ASP A 381 31.04 -10.94 22.28
C ASP A 381 29.77 -11.28 21.48
N ILE A 382 29.57 -10.54 20.39
CA ILE A 382 28.36 -10.60 19.57
C ILE A 382 28.74 -10.75 18.11
N VAL A 383 28.11 -11.72 17.44
CA VAL A 383 28.31 -12.00 16.02
C VAL A 383 27.00 -11.85 15.26
N LEU A 384 26.98 -10.98 14.24
CA LEU A 384 25.88 -10.92 13.29
C LEU A 384 26.24 -11.68 12.01
N ILE A 385 25.40 -12.64 11.63
CA ILE A 385 25.47 -13.34 10.35
C ILE A 385 24.34 -12.81 9.47
N GLY A 386 24.69 -12.17 8.35
CA GLY A 386 23.74 -11.56 7.43
C GLY A 386 22.62 -12.52 7.05
N GLU A 387 22.96 -13.77 6.77
CA GLU A 387 22.00 -14.87 6.54
C GLU A 387 22.66 -16.24 6.68
N ILE A 388 21.87 -17.26 7.01
CA ILE A 388 22.31 -18.66 7.01
C ILE A 388 21.70 -19.37 5.81
N ARG A 389 22.51 -19.69 4.80
CA ARG A 389 22.06 -20.36 3.56
C ARG A 389 22.41 -21.84 3.48
N ASP A 390 23.50 -22.24 4.12
CA ASP A 390 24.11 -23.56 3.98
C ASP A 390 24.42 -24.20 5.34
N ARG A 391 24.69 -25.52 5.29
CA ARG A 391 25.02 -26.34 6.45
C ARG A 391 26.27 -25.84 7.18
N GLU A 392 27.27 -25.40 6.44
CA GLU A 392 28.57 -25.04 7.01
C GLU A 392 28.46 -23.80 7.89
N THR A 393 27.82 -22.74 7.36
CA THR A 393 27.52 -21.50 8.07
C THR A 393 26.62 -21.77 9.27
N ALA A 394 25.57 -22.60 9.11
CA ALA A 394 24.69 -22.99 10.19
C ALA A 394 25.43 -23.72 11.32
N ALA A 395 26.30 -24.66 10.98
CA ALA A 395 27.07 -25.44 11.95
C ALA A 395 28.00 -24.52 12.77
N ILE A 396 28.70 -23.60 12.11
CA ILE A 396 29.59 -22.65 12.80
C ILE A 396 28.79 -21.70 13.69
N ALA A 397 27.62 -21.21 13.25
CA ALA A 397 26.73 -20.37 14.05
C ALA A 397 26.26 -21.07 15.34
N ILE A 398 25.88 -22.35 15.23
CA ILE A 398 25.48 -23.18 16.37
C ILE A 398 26.67 -23.43 17.31
N GLN A 399 27.87 -23.69 16.77
CA GLN A 399 29.05 -23.83 17.63
C GLN A 399 29.38 -22.52 18.37
N ALA A 400 29.37 -21.38 17.68
CA ALA A 400 29.62 -20.08 18.28
C ALA A 400 28.64 -19.75 19.42
N SER A 401 27.36 -20.04 19.21
CA SER A 401 26.31 -19.81 20.20
C SER A 401 26.38 -20.72 21.43
N LEU A 402 27.06 -21.87 21.33
CA LEU A 402 27.35 -22.78 22.45
C LEU A 402 28.67 -22.47 23.15
N THR A 403 29.49 -21.58 22.60
CA THR A 403 30.85 -21.27 23.10
C THR A 403 30.97 -19.84 23.63
N GLY A 404 29.91 -19.26 24.20
CA GLY A 404 29.98 -17.95 24.84
C GLY A 404 29.56 -16.75 24.01
N HIS A 405 29.10 -16.94 22.76
CA HIS A 405 28.77 -15.82 21.87
C HIS A 405 27.27 -15.63 21.71
N LEU A 406 26.81 -14.37 21.71
CA LEU A 406 25.46 -14.05 21.22
C LEU A 406 25.50 -13.94 19.69
N VAL A 407 24.83 -14.87 19.02
CA VAL A 407 24.76 -14.93 17.56
C VAL A 407 23.40 -14.43 17.09
N LEU A 408 23.40 -13.38 16.28
CA LEU A 408 22.23 -12.89 15.58
C LEU A 408 22.32 -13.34 14.12
N ALA A 409 21.24 -13.88 13.55
CA ALA A 409 21.25 -14.31 12.15
C ALA A 409 19.91 -14.15 11.46
N THR A 410 19.90 -14.13 10.12
CA THR A 410 18.65 -14.21 9.35
C THR A 410 18.42 -15.54 8.65
N LEU A 411 17.13 -15.86 8.48
CA LEU A 411 16.63 -16.93 7.62
C LEU A 411 15.49 -16.39 6.73
N HIS A 412 15.18 -17.15 5.69
CA HIS A 412 14.08 -16.88 4.77
C HIS A 412 12.94 -17.90 4.96
N THR A 413 12.32 -17.91 6.15
CA THR A 413 11.08 -18.67 6.42
C THR A 413 9.90 -17.73 6.61
N ILE A 414 8.69 -18.27 6.45
CA ILE A 414 7.44 -17.50 6.52
C ILE A 414 6.92 -17.29 7.95
N ASP A 415 7.29 -18.17 8.88
CA ASP A 415 6.91 -18.17 10.29
C ASP A 415 8.10 -18.59 11.19
N ALA A 416 7.93 -18.41 12.50
CA ALA A 416 9.00 -18.62 13.48
C ALA A 416 9.38 -20.10 13.65
N CYS A 417 8.40 -21.00 13.78
CA CYS A 417 8.65 -22.41 14.06
C CYS A 417 9.24 -23.16 12.85
N SER A 418 8.85 -22.78 11.63
CA SER A 418 9.44 -23.30 10.39
C SER A 418 10.91 -22.95 10.25
N SER A 419 11.41 -21.91 10.92
CA SER A 419 12.85 -21.60 10.94
C SER A 419 13.67 -22.67 11.67
N ILE A 420 13.10 -23.28 12.72
CA ILE A 420 13.73 -24.37 13.47
C ILE A 420 13.78 -25.62 12.59
N ALA A 421 12.69 -25.95 11.91
CA ALA A 421 12.67 -27.04 10.93
C ALA A 421 13.70 -26.82 9.81
N ARG A 422 13.81 -25.58 9.30
CA ARG A 422 14.80 -25.24 8.28
C ARG A 422 16.25 -25.45 8.75
N MET A 423 16.56 -25.15 10.02
CA MET A 423 17.88 -25.42 10.59
C MET A 423 18.15 -26.93 10.65
N THR A 424 17.14 -27.74 10.99
CA THR A 424 17.23 -29.21 10.93
C THR A 424 17.47 -29.71 9.50
N ASP A 425 16.78 -29.15 8.50
CA ASP A 425 16.99 -29.49 7.08
C ASP A 425 18.41 -29.17 6.59
N LEU A 426 18.99 -28.07 7.10
CA LEU A 426 20.40 -27.73 6.85
C LEU A 426 21.37 -28.72 7.52
N GLY A 427 20.90 -29.61 8.39
CA GLY A 427 21.67 -30.67 9.03
C GLY A 427 22.11 -30.32 10.46
N ILE A 428 21.44 -29.38 11.12
CA ILE A 428 21.67 -29.13 12.54
C ILE A 428 20.91 -30.17 13.37
N GLU A 429 21.62 -30.80 14.29
CA GLU A 429 21.03 -31.79 15.21
C GLU A 429 20.02 -31.10 16.15
N PRO A 430 18.82 -31.66 16.34
CA PRO A 430 17.78 -31.03 17.16
C PRO A 430 18.22 -30.74 18.60
N GLN A 431 19.07 -31.59 19.19
CA GLN A 431 19.60 -31.39 20.55
C GLN A 431 20.53 -30.16 20.62
N LYS A 432 21.37 -29.95 19.60
CA LYS A 432 22.21 -28.75 19.51
C LYS A 432 21.38 -27.50 19.26
N MET A 433 20.31 -27.62 18.47
CA MET A 433 19.37 -26.53 18.24
C MET A 433 18.65 -26.12 19.53
N ALA A 434 18.13 -27.09 20.29
CA ALA A 434 17.48 -26.85 21.57
C ALA A 434 18.41 -26.19 22.60
N ALA A 435 19.69 -26.59 22.64
CA ALA A 435 20.65 -26.01 23.58
C ALA A 435 21.10 -24.58 23.23
N SER A 436 21.10 -24.23 21.93
CA SER A 436 21.65 -22.96 21.45
C SER A 436 20.61 -21.87 21.20
N LEU A 437 19.40 -22.22 20.75
CA LEU A 437 18.37 -21.24 20.37
C LEU A 437 17.85 -20.48 21.58
N LYS A 438 17.84 -19.14 21.52
CA LYS A 438 17.18 -18.28 22.51
C LYS A 438 15.82 -17.80 22.03
N GLY A 439 15.65 -17.60 20.73
CA GLY A 439 14.36 -17.27 20.16
C GLY A 439 14.40 -16.96 18.68
N VAL A 440 13.21 -16.84 18.11
CA VAL A 440 12.97 -16.52 16.70
C VAL A 440 11.99 -15.36 16.60
N ILE A 441 12.34 -14.36 15.80
CA ILE A 441 11.51 -13.21 15.45
C ILE A 441 11.10 -13.39 13.99
N ALA A 442 9.86 -13.83 13.73
CA ALA A 442 9.30 -13.84 12.39
C ALA A 442 8.58 -12.52 12.13
N GLN A 443 8.98 -11.79 11.08
CA GLN A 443 8.54 -10.42 10.85
C GLN A 443 7.99 -10.21 9.45
N ARG A 444 6.97 -9.35 9.34
CA ARG A 444 6.50 -8.72 8.10
C ARG A 444 6.27 -7.22 8.30
N LEU A 445 6.10 -6.48 7.20
CA LEU A 445 5.79 -5.04 7.24
C LEU A 445 4.42 -4.77 6.62
N VAL A 446 3.57 -4.08 7.37
CA VAL A 446 2.31 -3.50 6.89
C VAL A 446 2.47 -2.00 6.74
N ARG A 447 1.75 -1.40 5.79
CA ARG A 447 1.76 0.06 5.59
C ARG A 447 0.96 0.73 6.71
N ARG A 448 1.49 1.83 7.26
CA ARG A 448 0.81 2.59 8.31
C ARG A 448 -0.23 3.51 7.69
N VAL A 449 -1.44 3.57 8.25
CA VAL A 449 -2.46 4.53 7.86
C VAL A 449 -1.90 5.95 7.99
N CYS A 450 -2.15 6.78 6.98
CA CYS A 450 -1.70 8.16 6.97
C CYS A 450 -2.44 8.95 8.06
N THR A 451 -1.73 9.87 8.72
CA THR A 451 -2.29 10.72 9.78
C THR A 451 -3.42 11.63 9.30
N CYS A 452 -3.66 11.75 7.99
CA CYS A 452 -4.83 12.47 7.47
C CYS A 452 -6.15 11.71 7.67
N GLY A 453 -6.11 10.41 8.00
CA GLY A 453 -7.28 9.57 8.25
C GLY A 453 -8.12 9.23 7.01
N SER A 454 -7.82 9.81 5.84
CA SER A 454 -8.56 9.55 4.60
C SER A 454 -8.01 8.34 3.84
N ARG A 455 -8.92 7.43 3.44
CA ARG A 455 -8.62 6.31 2.51
C ARG A 455 -8.20 6.80 1.12
N GLU A 456 -8.74 7.93 0.66
CA GLU A 456 -8.36 8.57 -0.60
C GLU A 456 -6.95 9.18 -0.54
N GLY A 457 -6.38 9.27 0.67
CA GLY A 457 -5.06 9.82 0.92
C GLY A 457 -4.99 11.35 0.83
N CYS A 458 -3.77 11.86 0.85
CA CYS A 458 -3.42 13.27 0.79
C CYS A 458 -2.06 13.42 0.09
N ALA A 459 -1.61 14.65 -0.15
CA ALA A 459 -0.28 14.91 -0.73
C ALA A 459 0.85 14.22 0.05
N ARG A 460 0.75 14.15 1.39
CA ARG A 460 1.79 13.52 2.24
C ARG A 460 1.98 12.03 1.95
N CYS A 461 0.90 11.30 1.67
CA CYS A 461 0.94 9.88 1.33
C CYS A 461 0.89 9.60 -0.19
N GLY A 462 0.91 10.65 -1.01
CA GLY A 462 0.72 10.55 -2.46
C GLY A 462 -0.60 9.86 -2.83
N ALA A 463 -1.70 10.28 -2.21
CA ALA A 463 -3.06 9.80 -2.48
C ALA A 463 -3.26 8.26 -2.29
N THR A 464 -2.57 7.67 -1.31
CA THR A 464 -2.71 6.22 -1.05
C THR A 464 -3.39 5.86 0.26
N GLY A 465 -3.63 6.85 1.13
CA GLY A 465 -4.11 6.59 2.49
C GLY A 465 -3.06 6.01 3.43
N TYR A 466 -1.83 5.70 2.97
CA TYR A 466 -0.76 5.12 3.80
C TYR A 466 0.54 5.92 3.80
N HIS A 467 1.20 6.03 4.95
CA HIS A 467 2.46 6.75 5.08
C HIS A 467 3.43 6.02 6.01
N GLY A 468 4.44 5.37 5.44
CA GLY A 468 5.41 4.58 6.19
C GLY A 468 4.92 3.17 6.49
N ARG A 469 5.69 2.44 7.29
CA ARG A 469 5.47 1.01 7.58
C ARG A 469 5.70 0.73 9.06
N ILE A 470 5.02 -0.29 9.57
CA ILE A 470 5.16 -0.82 10.93
C ILE A 470 5.41 -2.33 10.85
N ALA A 471 6.15 -2.86 11.82
CA ALA A 471 6.40 -4.30 11.92
C ALA A 471 5.17 -5.02 12.49
N VAL A 472 4.87 -6.19 11.95
CA VAL A 472 4.01 -7.20 12.57
C VAL A 472 4.86 -8.43 12.77
N ALA A 473 4.81 -9.04 13.95
CA ALA A 473 5.77 -10.08 14.32
C ALA A 473 5.18 -11.20 15.16
N GLU A 474 5.77 -12.38 15.00
CA GLU A 474 5.64 -13.50 15.91
C GLU A 474 7.00 -13.69 16.59
N ILE A 475 7.04 -13.58 17.91
CA ILE A 475 8.28 -13.65 18.69
C ILE A 475 8.21 -14.83 19.64
N VAL A 476 8.92 -15.88 19.26
CA VAL A 476 9.04 -17.12 20.03
C VAL A 476 10.32 -17.05 20.84
N ILE A 477 10.22 -17.27 22.16
CA ILE A 477 11.37 -17.39 23.06
C ILE A 477 11.51 -18.86 23.46
N SER A 478 12.75 -19.31 23.62
CA SER A 478 13.07 -20.61 24.18
C SER A 478 12.49 -20.74 25.60
N THR A 479 11.83 -21.87 25.83
CA THR A 479 11.29 -22.30 27.13
C THR A 479 11.61 -23.77 27.32
N SER A 480 11.58 -24.27 28.55
CA SER A 480 11.89 -25.68 28.81
C SER A 480 11.00 -26.65 28.02
N GLU A 481 9.73 -26.29 27.77
CA GLU A 481 8.84 -27.12 26.96
C GLU A 481 9.15 -27.01 25.47
N LEU A 482 9.46 -25.82 24.97
CA LEU A 482 9.86 -25.65 23.57
C LEU A 482 11.17 -26.39 23.29
N ASP A 483 12.18 -26.23 24.14
CA ASP A 483 13.49 -26.88 24.02
C ASP A 483 13.36 -28.40 24.03
N ARG A 484 12.50 -28.95 24.92
CA ARG A 484 12.20 -30.38 24.98
C ARG A 484 11.63 -30.88 23.66
N ARG A 485 10.62 -30.21 23.11
CA ARG A 485 9.99 -30.57 21.82
C ARG A 485 10.98 -30.47 20.66
N ILE A 486 11.84 -29.45 20.66
CA ILE A 486 12.92 -29.31 19.66
C ILE A 486 13.87 -30.51 19.79
N ALA A 487 14.36 -30.84 20.98
CA ALA A 487 15.30 -31.93 21.21
C ALA A 487 14.73 -33.32 20.82
N GLU A 488 13.42 -33.50 20.96
CA GLU A 488 12.67 -34.69 20.55
C GLU A 488 12.37 -34.74 19.04
N GLY A 489 12.65 -33.65 18.30
CA GLY A 489 12.46 -33.58 16.84
C GLY A 489 11.00 -33.38 16.43
N HIS A 490 10.18 -32.73 17.27
CA HIS A 490 8.79 -32.42 16.92
C HIS A 490 8.69 -31.44 15.73
N GLY A 491 7.61 -31.58 14.96
CA GLY A 491 7.32 -30.71 13.81
C GLY A 491 6.82 -29.32 14.19
N ALA A 492 6.85 -28.40 13.23
CA ALA A 492 6.54 -26.98 13.42
C ALA A 492 5.19 -26.68 14.09
N ALA A 493 4.14 -27.46 13.81
CA ALA A 493 2.83 -27.29 14.45
C ALA A 493 2.88 -27.52 15.98
N SER A 494 3.58 -28.57 16.42
CA SER A 494 3.75 -28.86 17.84
C SER A 494 4.63 -27.81 18.53
N LEU A 495 5.64 -27.27 17.83
CA LEU A 495 6.45 -26.17 18.35
C LEU A 495 5.61 -24.88 18.49
N ALA A 496 4.74 -24.59 17.52
CA ALA A 496 3.85 -23.43 17.55
C ALA A 496 2.84 -23.51 18.69
N GLU A 497 2.31 -24.70 19.00
CA GLU A 497 1.45 -24.90 20.18
C GLU A 497 2.17 -24.57 21.49
N ALA A 498 3.43 -25.02 21.65
CA ALA A 498 4.23 -24.70 22.84
C ALA A 498 4.52 -23.19 22.94
N ALA A 499 4.85 -22.55 21.82
CA ALA A 499 5.08 -21.11 21.76
C ALA A 499 3.81 -20.31 22.13
N ARG A 500 2.64 -20.70 21.61
CA ARG A 500 1.37 -20.07 21.97
C ARG A 500 0.99 -20.29 23.43
N ALA A 501 1.28 -21.45 24.00
CA ALA A 501 1.07 -21.72 25.42
C ALA A 501 1.93 -20.83 26.33
N ASP A 502 3.12 -20.42 25.88
CA ASP A 502 3.96 -19.40 26.53
C ASP A 502 3.47 -17.95 26.28
N GLY A 503 2.41 -17.78 25.49
CA GLY A 503 1.82 -16.49 25.15
C GLY A 503 2.52 -15.76 24.00
N ALA A 504 3.19 -16.47 23.09
CA ALA A 504 3.66 -15.88 21.84
C ALA A 504 2.45 -15.60 20.93
N ALA A 505 2.25 -14.33 20.58
CA ALA A 505 1.25 -13.93 19.59
C ALA A 505 1.73 -14.32 18.18
N SER A 506 0.80 -14.79 17.35
CA SER A 506 1.03 -15.00 15.93
C SER A 506 1.16 -13.67 15.17
N ILE A 507 1.75 -13.72 13.97
CA ILE A 507 1.82 -12.55 13.06
C ILE A 507 0.42 -11.95 12.81
N TRP A 508 -0.60 -12.82 12.74
CA TRP A 508 -1.99 -12.38 12.57
C TRP A 508 -2.51 -11.61 13.78
N GLU A 509 -2.31 -12.13 15.00
CA GLU A 509 -2.75 -11.47 16.24
C GLU A 509 -2.03 -10.13 16.45
N SER A 510 -0.71 -10.11 16.23
CA SER A 510 0.11 -8.90 16.19
C SER A 510 -0.46 -7.86 15.21
N GLY A 511 -0.70 -8.27 13.97
CA GLY A 511 -1.27 -7.40 12.95
C GLY A 511 -2.69 -6.92 13.27
N MET A 512 -3.54 -7.79 13.82
CA MET A 512 -4.89 -7.43 14.22
C MET A 512 -4.88 -6.40 15.35
N ALA A 513 -3.93 -6.46 16.28
CA ALA A 513 -3.77 -5.41 17.29
C ALA A 513 -3.51 -4.04 16.65
N HIS A 514 -2.65 -3.97 15.63
CA HIS A 514 -2.42 -2.74 14.86
C HIS A 514 -3.65 -2.27 14.07
N VAL A 515 -4.46 -3.20 13.54
CA VAL A 515 -5.73 -2.88 12.85
C VAL A 515 -6.72 -2.27 13.84
N VAL A 516 -6.90 -2.88 15.01
CA VAL A 516 -7.80 -2.39 16.06
C VAL A 516 -7.36 -1.01 16.56
N ASN A 517 -6.06 -0.76 16.65
CA ASN A 517 -5.50 0.54 17.02
C ASN A 517 -5.57 1.60 15.90
N GLY A 518 -6.11 1.26 14.72
CA GLY A 518 -6.22 2.18 13.58
C GLY A 518 -4.88 2.54 12.93
N GLU A 519 -3.81 1.79 13.23
CA GLU A 519 -2.46 2.07 12.71
C GLU A 519 -2.24 1.47 11.32
N THR A 520 -2.97 0.41 10.99
CA THR A 520 -3.00 -0.23 9.67
C THR A 520 -4.44 -0.64 9.34
N THR A 521 -4.66 -1.20 8.15
CA THR A 521 -5.97 -1.72 7.72
C THR A 521 -5.96 -3.24 7.66
N LEU A 522 -7.15 -3.84 7.74
CA LEU A 522 -7.31 -5.29 7.56
C LEU A 522 -6.85 -5.75 6.17
N GLU A 523 -7.06 -4.92 5.14
CA GLU A 523 -6.57 -5.16 3.78
C GLU A 523 -5.04 -5.30 3.75
N GLU A 524 -4.33 -4.39 4.42
CA GLU A 524 -2.88 -4.45 4.53
C GLU A 524 -2.39 -5.67 5.31
N LEU A 525 -3.13 -6.07 6.35
CA LEU A 525 -2.81 -7.28 7.09
C LEU A 525 -2.98 -8.53 6.21
N LEU A 526 -4.12 -8.67 5.53
CA LEU A 526 -4.41 -9.79 4.64
C LEU A 526 -3.40 -9.91 3.47
N ARG A 527 -2.83 -8.80 3.02
CA ARG A 527 -1.76 -8.78 2.01
C ARG A 527 -0.50 -9.52 2.48
N VAL A 528 -0.22 -9.51 3.78
CA VAL A 528 1.03 -10.06 4.34
C VAL A 528 0.80 -11.23 5.30
N ALA A 529 -0.38 -11.48 5.83
CA ALA A 529 -0.62 -12.57 6.77
C ALA A 529 -1.90 -13.31 6.38
N GLU A 530 -1.82 -14.64 6.44
CA GLU A 530 -3.00 -15.48 6.28
C GLU A 530 -3.85 -15.44 7.55
N ARG A 531 -5.17 -15.41 7.37
CA ARG A 531 -6.09 -15.55 8.49
C ARG A 531 -5.97 -16.96 9.06
N PRO A 532 -5.78 -17.13 10.39
CA PRO A 532 -5.84 -18.43 11.02
C PRO A 532 -7.15 -19.12 10.66
N GLN A 533 -7.08 -20.35 10.16
CA GLN A 533 -8.24 -21.21 10.06
C GLN A 533 -8.69 -21.51 11.49
N ASP A 534 -9.97 -21.30 11.82
CA ASP A 534 -10.48 -21.55 13.17
C ASP A 534 -10.13 -22.99 13.58
N ALA A 535 -9.24 -23.11 14.56
CA ALA A 535 -8.85 -24.39 15.10
C ALA A 535 -10.06 -24.97 15.85
N THR A 536 -10.76 -25.91 15.23
CA THR A 536 -11.69 -26.78 15.95
C THR A 536 -10.89 -27.48 17.06
N PRO A 537 -11.34 -27.47 18.33
CA PRO A 537 -10.60 -28.12 19.41
C PRO A 537 -10.39 -29.59 19.07
N SER A 538 -9.13 -30.03 19.07
CA SER A 538 -8.76 -31.43 18.87
C SER A 538 -9.43 -32.29 19.95
N ALA A 539 -10.38 -33.13 19.54
CA ALA A 539 -10.83 -34.24 20.35
C ALA A 539 -9.70 -35.28 20.45
N ALA A 540 -9.59 -35.89 21.64
CA ALA A 540 -8.61 -36.88 22.08
C ALA A 540 -8.31 -38.02 21.06
N PRO A 541 -7.15 -38.70 21.14
CA PRO A 541 -6.63 -39.52 20.05
C PRO A 541 -7.47 -40.78 19.86
N ALA A 542 -8.12 -40.89 18.69
CA ALA A 542 -8.73 -42.13 18.24
C ALA A 542 -7.68 -43.07 17.64
N ALA A 543 -7.84 -44.36 17.96
CA ALA A 543 -6.90 -45.44 17.73
C ALA A 543 -6.44 -45.59 16.27
N ARG A 544 -5.19 -46.06 16.13
CA ARG A 544 -4.57 -46.49 14.88
C ARG A 544 -5.50 -47.43 14.10
N TYR A 545 -5.80 -47.09 12.85
CA TYR A 545 -6.35 -48.05 11.89
C TYR A 545 -5.38 -48.28 10.73
N HIS A 546 -5.20 -49.56 10.46
CA HIS A 546 -4.37 -50.13 9.40
C HIS A 546 -4.78 -49.64 8.01
N SER A 547 -3.76 -49.50 7.16
CA SER A 547 -3.87 -49.43 5.71
C SER A 547 -4.55 -50.69 5.17
N GLY A 548 -5.79 -50.54 4.70
CA GLY A 548 -6.56 -51.57 4.01
C GLY A 548 -7.10 -51.05 2.69
N SER A 549 -6.58 -51.65 1.61
CA SER A 549 -7.06 -51.70 0.23
C SER A 549 -8.44 -51.10 -0.13
N GLY A 550 -8.43 -50.29 -1.19
CA GLY A 550 -9.51 -50.25 -2.19
C GLY A 550 -10.76 -49.45 -1.84
N LYS A 551 -10.79 -48.19 -2.25
CA LYS A 551 -12.04 -47.47 -2.55
C LYS A 551 -11.92 -46.72 -3.88
N PRO A 552 -13.01 -46.64 -4.66
CA PRO A 552 -12.98 -46.33 -6.09
C PRO A 552 -12.68 -44.85 -6.32
N LYS A 553 -12.14 -44.52 -7.51
CA LYS A 553 -12.17 -43.14 -8.03
C LYS A 553 -13.62 -42.65 -7.99
N ARG A 554 -13.93 -41.70 -7.09
CA ARG A 554 -15.22 -41.01 -7.07
C ARG A 554 -15.14 -39.83 -8.02
N GLU A 555 -16.08 -39.80 -8.96
CA GLU A 555 -16.26 -38.76 -9.97
C GLU A 555 -16.58 -37.40 -9.35
N MET A 556 -16.40 -36.36 -10.17
CA MET A 556 -16.64 -34.93 -9.93
C MET A 556 -17.73 -34.59 -8.90
N THR A 557 -17.40 -33.58 -8.10
CA THR A 557 -18.25 -32.78 -7.20
C THR A 557 -19.70 -32.66 -7.69
N GLN A 558 -20.65 -33.31 -7.02
CA GLN A 558 -22.07 -33.16 -7.35
C GLN A 558 -22.53 -31.73 -7.05
N ILE A 559 -23.13 -31.05 -8.03
CA ILE A 559 -23.78 -29.74 -7.85
C ILE A 559 -25.25 -29.98 -7.48
N LYS A 560 -25.73 -29.36 -6.40
CA LYS A 560 -27.12 -29.45 -5.94
C LYS A 560 -27.68 -28.06 -5.65
N ALA A 561 -28.87 -27.73 -6.14
CA ALA A 561 -29.61 -26.58 -5.63
C ALA A 561 -30.22 -27.00 -4.28
N GLY A 562 -29.76 -26.38 -3.19
CA GLY A 562 -30.05 -26.87 -1.84
C GLY A 562 -30.98 -25.97 -1.03
N VAL A 563 -30.97 -24.67 -1.32
CA VAL A 563 -31.71 -23.66 -0.56
C VAL A 563 -32.17 -22.51 -1.45
N VAL A 564 -33.21 -21.82 -1.01
CA VAL A 564 -33.72 -20.58 -1.60
C VAL A 564 -33.74 -19.47 -0.56
N ASP A 565 -33.44 -18.25 -1.01
CA ASP A 565 -33.59 -17.02 -0.23
C ASP A 565 -34.61 -16.13 -0.95
N VAL A 566 -35.72 -15.77 -0.30
CA VAL A 566 -36.81 -15.00 -0.93
C VAL A 566 -36.95 -13.63 -0.26
N TYR A 567 -36.75 -12.59 -1.05
CA TYR A 567 -36.89 -11.20 -0.63
C TYR A 567 -38.28 -10.71 -1.03
N ALA A 568 -39.20 -10.70 -0.07
CA ALA A 568 -40.52 -10.10 -0.28
C ALA A 568 -40.37 -8.58 -0.35
N ILE A 569 -40.72 -8.01 -1.50
CA ILE A 569 -40.59 -6.59 -1.78
C ILE A 569 -41.96 -5.98 -2.07
N SER A 570 -42.15 -4.76 -1.58
CA SER A 570 -43.33 -3.97 -1.89
C SER A 570 -42.99 -2.48 -2.00
N ARG A 571 -43.91 -1.69 -2.55
CA ARG A 571 -43.64 -0.30 -2.95
C ARG A 571 -44.69 0.63 -2.37
N ASP A 572 -44.26 1.42 -1.39
CA ASP A 572 -45.06 2.53 -0.88
C ASP A 572 -44.72 3.85 -1.60
N GLY A 573 -45.45 4.93 -1.28
CA GLY A 573 -45.21 6.26 -1.84
C GLY A 573 -43.83 6.87 -1.54
N ALA A 574 -43.00 6.24 -0.70
CA ALA A 574 -41.66 6.70 -0.31
C ALA A 574 -40.51 5.84 -0.91
N GLY A 575 -40.80 4.65 -1.44
CA GLY A 575 -39.82 3.82 -2.16
C GLY A 575 -40.03 2.31 -1.95
N TRP A 576 -38.99 1.54 -2.29
CA TRP A 576 -38.95 0.09 -2.08
C TRP A 576 -38.77 -0.27 -0.62
N ARG A 577 -39.60 -1.19 -0.15
CA ARG A 577 -39.45 -1.84 1.14
C ARG A 577 -39.27 -3.34 0.97
N VAL A 578 -38.48 -3.90 1.87
CA VAL A 578 -38.20 -5.34 1.95
C VAL A 578 -38.71 -5.81 3.31
N LEU A 579 -39.41 -6.93 3.32
CA LEU A 579 -39.79 -7.59 4.56
C LEU A 579 -38.57 -8.27 5.16
N THR A 580 -38.31 -7.99 6.43
CA THR A 580 -37.27 -8.63 7.22
C THR A 580 -37.91 -9.39 8.37
N LEU A 581 -37.42 -10.60 8.64
CA LEU A 581 -37.96 -11.50 9.67
C LEU A 581 -36.93 -11.69 10.78
N GLN A 582 -37.36 -11.66 12.04
CA GLN A 582 -36.52 -11.96 13.19
C GLN A 582 -36.77 -13.38 13.68
N ARG A 583 -35.70 -14.17 13.77
CA ARG A 583 -35.73 -15.57 14.19
C ARG A 583 -36.09 -15.75 15.67
N ALA A 584 -36.90 -16.77 15.96
CA ALA A 584 -37.29 -17.19 17.30
C ALA A 584 -36.13 -17.80 18.11
N ASP A 585 -36.27 -17.85 19.43
CA ASP A 585 -35.22 -18.26 20.37
C ASP A 585 -34.80 -19.74 20.27
N ASP A 586 -35.67 -20.59 19.73
CA ASP A 586 -35.47 -22.03 19.56
C ASP A 586 -34.93 -22.41 18.17
N THR A 587 -34.59 -21.41 17.35
CA THR A 587 -34.07 -21.62 15.99
C THR A 587 -32.54 -21.46 15.89
N ARG A 588 -32.00 -21.70 14.69
CA ARG A 588 -30.57 -21.49 14.41
C ARG A 588 -30.31 -19.97 14.32
N CYS A 589 -29.45 -19.45 15.20
CA CYS A 589 -29.17 -18.01 15.35
C CYS A 589 -30.35 -17.19 15.92
N PRO A 590 -30.73 -17.41 17.19
CA PRO A 590 -31.77 -16.65 17.89
C PRO A 590 -31.63 -15.13 17.73
N GLY A 591 -32.74 -14.45 17.43
CA GLY A 591 -32.81 -12.99 17.34
C GLY A 591 -32.13 -12.37 16.12
N SER A 592 -31.53 -13.16 15.21
CA SER A 592 -31.00 -12.64 13.95
C SER A 592 -32.11 -12.26 12.98
N TRP A 593 -31.83 -11.27 12.14
CA TRP A 593 -32.74 -10.83 11.09
C TRP A 593 -32.33 -11.39 9.73
N GLU A 594 -33.30 -11.90 8.98
CA GLU A 594 -33.09 -12.60 7.70
C GLU A 594 -34.21 -12.29 6.68
N SER A 595 -33.98 -12.68 5.43
CA SER A 595 -35.04 -12.87 4.43
C SER A 595 -35.76 -14.21 4.65
N VAL A 596 -36.85 -14.48 3.94
CA VAL A 596 -37.46 -15.82 3.93
C VAL A 596 -36.42 -16.82 3.43
N HIS A 597 -36.12 -17.85 4.21
CA HIS A 597 -35.05 -18.81 3.91
C HIS A 597 -35.56 -20.24 3.99
N GLY A 598 -35.37 -21.02 2.93
CA GLY A 598 -35.92 -22.36 2.89
C GLY A 598 -35.11 -23.39 2.12
N HIS A 599 -35.49 -24.65 2.28
CA HIS A 599 -34.84 -25.78 1.65
C HIS A 599 -35.60 -26.22 0.39
N ILE A 600 -34.88 -26.64 -0.64
CA ILE A 600 -35.49 -27.23 -1.84
C ILE A 600 -35.67 -28.73 -1.60
N ALA A 601 -36.92 -29.20 -1.63
CA ALA A 601 -37.22 -30.62 -1.46
C ALA A 601 -36.74 -31.46 -2.66
N GLY A 602 -36.56 -32.76 -2.46
CA GLY A 602 -36.08 -33.66 -3.51
C GLY A 602 -37.02 -33.70 -4.72
N GLY A 603 -36.57 -33.14 -5.85
CA GLY A 603 -37.34 -33.06 -7.10
C GLY A 603 -38.23 -31.83 -7.24
N GLU A 604 -38.26 -30.94 -6.24
CA GLU A 604 -38.94 -29.64 -6.28
C GLU A 604 -38.12 -28.65 -7.13
N LYS A 605 -38.79 -27.78 -7.89
CA LYS A 605 -38.11 -26.71 -8.60
C LYS A 605 -37.81 -25.54 -7.65
N PRO A 606 -36.70 -24.81 -7.86
CA PRO A 606 -36.36 -23.66 -7.01
C PRO A 606 -37.47 -22.61 -6.90
N GLU A 607 -38.18 -22.31 -7.99
CA GLU A 607 -39.28 -21.35 -8.00
C GLU A 607 -40.50 -21.83 -7.20
N ASP A 608 -40.81 -23.13 -7.24
CA ASP A 608 -41.90 -23.71 -6.46
C ASP A 608 -41.56 -23.68 -4.96
N ALA A 609 -40.31 -24.00 -4.61
CA ALA A 609 -39.80 -23.89 -3.25
C ALA A 609 -39.86 -22.45 -2.74
N ALA A 610 -39.47 -21.46 -3.56
CA ALA A 610 -39.53 -20.05 -3.19
C ALA A 610 -40.96 -19.57 -2.86
N ILE A 611 -41.96 -19.98 -3.65
CA ILE A 611 -43.37 -19.63 -3.41
C ILE A 611 -43.87 -20.31 -2.13
N ARG A 612 -43.54 -21.59 -1.94
CA ARG A 612 -43.94 -22.36 -0.76
C ARG A 612 -43.40 -21.71 0.52
N GLU A 613 -42.10 -21.44 0.57
CA GLU A 613 -41.44 -20.85 1.75
C GLU A 613 -41.97 -19.44 2.03
N LEU A 614 -42.21 -18.63 0.99
CA LEU A 614 -42.85 -17.31 1.16
C LEU A 614 -44.23 -17.44 1.81
N LYS A 615 -45.03 -18.42 1.37
CA LYS A 615 -46.37 -18.64 1.89
C LYS A 615 -46.36 -19.21 3.32
N GLU A 616 -45.47 -20.15 3.60
CA GLU A 616 -45.35 -20.83 4.90
C GLU A 616 -44.78 -19.90 5.99
N GLU A 617 -43.80 -19.05 5.66
CA GLU A 617 -43.14 -18.18 6.63
C GLU A 617 -43.83 -16.82 6.81
N THR A 618 -44.56 -16.32 5.80
CA THR A 618 -45.14 -14.96 5.83
C THR A 618 -46.62 -14.89 5.51
N GLY A 619 -47.22 -15.97 4.99
CA GLY A 619 -48.62 -15.97 4.52
C GLY A 619 -48.87 -15.19 3.22
N LEU A 620 -47.85 -14.51 2.67
CA LEU A 620 -47.96 -13.65 1.50
C LEU A 620 -47.96 -14.47 0.19
N ASP A 621 -48.64 -13.95 -0.83
CA ASP A 621 -48.64 -14.49 -2.19
C ASP A 621 -47.80 -13.58 -3.10
N ALA A 622 -46.89 -14.18 -3.89
CA ALA A 622 -46.10 -13.45 -4.88
C ALA A 622 -46.96 -13.07 -6.09
N GLU A 623 -47.11 -11.78 -6.36
CA GLU A 623 -47.72 -11.29 -7.61
C GLU A 623 -46.78 -11.46 -8.80
N ARG A 624 -45.47 -11.33 -8.56
CA ARG A 624 -44.39 -11.57 -9.52
C ARG A 624 -43.18 -12.12 -8.80
N LEU A 625 -42.43 -12.98 -9.48
CA LEU A 625 -41.22 -13.60 -8.94
C LEU A 625 -40.06 -13.42 -9.92
N TYR A 626 -38.92 -12.90 -9.43
CA TYR A 626 -37.72 -12.67 -10.23
C TYR A 626 -36.53 -13.43 -9.66
N ASN A 627 -35.73 -14.08 -10.51
CA ASN A 627 -34.43 -14.61 -10.09
C ASN A 627 -33.40 -13.47 -10.08
N VAL A 628 -32.74 -13.27 -8.94
CA VAL A 628 -31.83 -12.14 -8.73
C VAL A 628 -30.37 -12.59 -8.80
N THR A 629 -30.02 -13.68 -8.12
CA THR A 629 -28.65 -14.21 -8.10
C THR A 629 -28.61 -15.66 -7.67
N VAL A 630 -27.55 -16.37 -8.08
CA VAL A 630 -27.27 -17.76 -7.68
C VAL A 630 -25.87 -17.83 -7.09
N ASN A 631 -25.78 -18.18 -5.81
CA ASN A 631 -24.51 -18.27 -5.08
C ASN A 631 -24.13 -19.74 -4.87
N ALA A 632 -22.90 -20.11 -5.23
CA ALA A 632 -22.38 -21.46 -5.04
C ALA A 632 -21.46 -21.52 -3.80
N PHE A 633 -21.60 -22.57 -2.99
CA PHE A 633 -20.70 -22.85 -1.87
C PHE A 633 -20.41 -24.35 -1.77
N TYR A 634 -19.18 -24.71 -1.39
CA TYR A 634 -18.74 -26.10 -1.34
C TYR A 634 -18.93 -26.68 0.06
N LEU A 635 -19.74 -27.75 0.18
CA LEU A 635 -19.93 -28.50 1.42
C LEU A 635 -18.93 -29.64 1.51
N HIS A 636 -17.82 -29.38 2.21
CA HIS A 636 -16.72 -30.34 2.38
C HIS A 636 -17.13 -31.70 2.98
N ARG A 637 -18.18 -31.76 3.80
CA ARG A 637 -18.66 -33.01 4.41
C ARG A 637 -19.43 -33.89 3.44
N GLU A 638 -20.12 -33.29 2.48
CA GLU A 638 -20.92 -33.99 1.47
C GLU A 638 -20.18 -34.09 0.12
N GLU A 639 -19.01 -33.45 0.01
CA GLU A 639 -18.23 -33.28 -1.22
C GLU A 639 -19.08 -32.72 -2.38
N THR A 640 -20.06 -31.87 -2.06
CA THR A 640 -21.03 -31.31 -3.00
C THR A 640 -20.90 -29.78 -3.09
N VAL A 641 -21.16 -29.22 -4.28
CA VAL A 641 -21.36 -27.77 -4.44
C VAL A 641 -22.85 -27.49 -4.27
N HIS A 642 -23.23 -26.74 -3.26
CA HIS A 642 -24.61 -26.32 -3.05
C HIS A 642 -24.85 -24.93 -3.64
N LEU A 643 -25.97 -24.78 -4.35
CA LEU A 643 -26.44 -23.51 -4.87
C LEU A 643 -27.52 -22.94 -3.92
N SER A 644 -27.34 -21.67 -3.54
CA SER A 644 -28.33 -20.79 -2.91
C SER A 644 -28.93 -19.95 -4.02
N ILE A 645 -30.23 -20.07 -4.27
CA ILE A 645 -30.91 -19.30 -5.32
C ILE A 645 -31.73 -18.20 -4.67
N ALA A 646 -31.43 -16.95 -4.99
CA ALA A 646 -32.09 -15.79 -4.42
C ALA A 646 -33.16 -15.24 -5.37
N PHE A 647 -34.37 -15.09 -4.85
CA PHE A 647 -35.51 -14.54 -5.57
C PHE A 647 -36.02 -13.24 -4.95
N ALA A 648 -36.52 -12.33 -5.78
CA ALA A 648 -37.33 -11.21 -5.33
C ALA A 648 -38.80 -11.47 -5.66
N ALA A 649 -39.65 -11.43 -4.63
CA ALA A 649 -41.08 -11.64 -4.75
C ALA A 649 -41.80 -10.30 -4.56
N VAL A 650 -42.48 -9.80 -5.59
CA VAL A 650 -43.34 -8.62 -5.46
C VAL A 650 -44.64 -9.05 -4.79
N VAL A 651 -44.98 -8.43 -3.67
CA VAL A 651 -46.15 -8.77 -2.85
C VAL A 651 -47.02 -7.54 -2.60
N SER A 652 -48.31 -7.77 -2.33
CA SER A 652 -49.27 -6.69 -2.08
C SER A 652 -49.04 -6.02 -0.72
N ASP A 653 -48.92 -4.69 -0.71
CA ASP A 653 -48.82 -3.86 0.51
C ASP A 653 -50.09 -3.91 1.40
N ALA A 654 -51.20 -4.48 0.91
CA ALA A 654 -52.49 -4.50 1.60
C ALA A 654 -52.64 -5.66 2.61
N ILE A 655 -51.69 -6.59 2.65
CA ILE A 655 -51.76 -7.81 3.47
C ILE A 655 -50.67 -7.76 4.53
N GLU A 656 -51.05 -7.82 5.80
CA GLU A 656 -50.09 -7.97 6.90
C GLU A 656 -49.50 -9.39 6.89
N PRO A 657 -48.16 -9.54 7.04
CA PRO A 657 -47.52 -10.84 7.05
C PRO A 657 -47.89 -11.63 8.31
N SER A 658 -48.32 -12.88 8.11
CA SER A 658 -48.53 -13.85 9.19
C SER A 658 -47.27 -14.69 9.35
N LEU A 659 -46.63 -14.61 10.52
CA LEU A 659 -45.34 -15.26 10.75
C LEU A 659 -45.49 -16.77 10.95
N GLY A 660 -44.62 -17.52 10.28
CA GLY A 660 -44.40 -18.93 10.54
C GLY A 660 -43.83 -19.18 11.95
N PRO A 661 -43.76 -20.45 12.40
CA PRO A 661 -43.32 -20.80 13.75
C PRO A 661 -41.85 -20.46 14.04
N GLU A 662 -41.04 -20.20 13.01
CA GLU A 662 -39.61 -19.88 13.15
C GLU A 662 -39.32 -18.39 13.43
N HIS A 663 -40.33 -17.51 13.37
CA HIS A 663 -40.15 -16.06 13.46
C HIS A 663 -41.02 -15.44 14.54
N VAL A 664 -40.45 -14.47 15.26
CA VAL A 664 -41.11 -13.77 16.38
C VAL A 664 -41.54 -12.35 16.03
N GLN A 665 -40.91 -11.76 15.01
CA GLN A 665 -41.19 -10.38 14.59
C GLN A 665 -40.90 -10.22 13.09
N SER A 666 -41.61 -9.31 12.44
CA SER A 666 -41.27 -8.82 11.11
C SER A 666 -41.26 -7.30 11.04
N GLU A 667 -40.49 -6.77 10.09
CA GLU A 667 -40.35 -5.33 9.85
C GLU A 667 -40.19 -5.04 8.36
N TRP A 668 -40.97 -4.09 7.83
CA TRP A 668 -40.80 -3.54 6.49
C TRP A 668 -39.77 -2.42 6.53
N LEU A 669 -38.63 -2.62 5.88
CA LEU A 669 -37.50 -1.69 5.89
C LEU A 669 -37.17 -1.20 4.48
N SER A 670 -36.60 0.01 4.36
CA SER A 670 -35.98 0.42 3.10
C SER A 670 -34.87 -0.56 2.71
N LEU A 671 -34.54 -0.72 1.42
CA LEU A 671 -33.41 -1.57 0.99
C LEU A 671 -32.11 -1.24 1.74
N ALA A 672 -31.86 0.05 1.99
CA ALA A 672 -30.66 0.51 2.69
C ALA A 672 -30.68 0.15 4.18
N ASP A 673 -31.85 0.17 4.83
CA ASP A 673 -32.01 -0.23 6.23
C ASP A 673 -31.97 -1.75 6.38
N ALA A 674 -32.62 -2.49 5.49
CA ALA A 674 -32.57 -3.95 5.44
C ALA A 674 -31.11 -4.42 5.23
N ALA A 675 -30.36 -3.77 4.33
CA ALA A 675 -28.95 -4.07 4.11
C ALA A 675 -28.05 -3.75 5.32
N ARG A 676 -28.43 -2.79 6.18
CA ARG A 676 -27.74 -2.55 7.46
C ARG A 676 -28.11 -3.59 8.51
N ARG A 677 -29.31 -4.16 8.42
CA ARG A 677 -29.86 -5.11 9.39
C ARG A 677 -29.37 -6.54 9.17
N PHE A 678 -29.27 -6.98 7.92
CA PHE A 678 -28.84 -8.33 7.58
C PHE A 678 -27.38 -8.58 7.95
N ALA A 679 -27.15 -9.67 8.68
CA ALA A 679 -25.83 -10.05 9.18
C ALA A 679 -24.98 -10.71 8.11
N TRP A 680 -25.58 -11.43 7.16
CA TRP A 680 -24.83 -12.22 6.19
C TRP A 680 -24.47 -11.39 4.95
N PRO A 681 -23.21 -11.45 4.47
CA PRO A 681 -22.79 -10.73 3.26
C PRO A 681 -23.64 -11.06 2.02
N ARG A 682 -24.03 -12.34 1.85
CA ARG A 682 -24.85 -12.80 0.71
C ARG A 682 -26.21 -12.12 0.65
N GLU A 683 -26.80 -11.78 1.79
CA GLU A 683 -28.13 -11.16 1.85
C GLU A 683 -28.06 -9.70 1.42
N ARG A 684 -27.00 -9.00 1.82
CA ARG A 684 -26.74 -7.62 1.41
C ARG A 684 -26.40 -7.51 -0.07
N GLU A 685 -25.71 -8.50 -0.61
CA GLU A 685 -25.41 -8.59 -2.05
C GLU A 685 -26.68 -8.82 -2.87
N ALA A 686 -27.56 -9.74 -2.44
CA ALA A 686 -28.86 -9.95 -3.07
C ALA A 686 -29.71 -8.67 -3.06
N LEU A 687 -29.75 -7.92 -1.95
CA LEU A 687 -30.44 -6.63 -1.89
C LEU A 687 -29.86 -5.58 -2.85
N ALA A 688 -28.53 -5.54 -3.00
CA ALA A 688 -27.90 -4.64 -3.97
C ALA A 688 -28.28 -5.01 -5.41
N HIS A 689 -28.34 -6.31 -5.72
CA HIS A 689 -28.80 -6.78 -7.03
C HIS A 689 -30.29 -6.46 -7.25
N ILE A 690 -31.15 -6.57 -6.24
CA ILE A 690 -32.57 -6.15 -6.33
C ILE A 690 -32.66 -4.66 -6.66
N ALA A 691 -31.88 -3.81 -5.98
CA ALA A 691 -31.88 -2.37 -6.24
C ALA A 691 -31.44 -2.01 -7.68
N ILE A 692 -30.55 -2.80 -8.26
CA ILE A 692 -30.03 -2.59 -9.63
C ILE A 692 -30.98 -3.17 -10.69
N LEU A 693 -31.48 -4.38 -10.47
CA LEU A 693 -32.26 -5.13 -11.44
C LEU A 693 -33.74 -4.72 -11.45
N LEU A 694 -34.27 -4.30 -10.31
CA LEU A 694 -35.68 -3.93 -10.14
C LEU A 694 -35.84 -2.48 -9.62
N PRO A 695 -35.22 -1.46 -10.25
CA PRO A 695 -35.22 -0.09 -9.74
C PRO A 695 -36.64 0.49 -9.64
N ASP A 696 -37.53 0.06 -10.53
CA ASP A 696 -38.93 0.47 -10.60
C ASP A 696 -39.93 -0.64 -10.21
N GLY A 697 -39.47 -1.79 -9.70
CA GLY A 697 -40.35 -2.88 -9.28
C GLY A 697 -40.79 -3.84 -10.35
N ASN A 698 -40.09 -3.73 -11.46
CA ASN A 698 -40.09 -4.63 -12.58
C ASN A 698 -38.67 -4.58 -13.14
N ALA A 699 -38.31 -5.58 -13.93
CA ALA A 699 -37.02 -5.67 -14.58
C ALA A 699 -36.95 -4.85 -15.88
N GLY A 700 -37.98 -4.05 -16.18
CA GLY A 700 -38.06 -3.23 -17.38
C GLY A 700 -37.86 -4.07 -18.66
N PRO A 701 -36.89 -3.72 -19.52
CA PRO A 701 -36.58 -4.52 -20.71
C PRO A 701 -36.10 -5.95 -20.44
N LEU A 702 -35.68 -6.27 -19.21
CA LEU A 702 -35.21 -7.61 -18.82
C LEU A 702 -36.33 -8.49 -18.26
N GLU A 703 -37.59 -8.04 -18.29
CA GLU A 703 -38.75 -8.76 -17.76
C GLU A 703 -38.84 -10.18 -18.34
N ASP A 704 -38.66 -10.33 -19.66
CA ASP A 704 -38.75 -11.63 -20.35
C ASP A 704 -37.63 -12.62 -19.97
N VAL A 705 -36.58 -12.15 -19.30
CA VAL A 705 -35.40 -12.96 -18.92
C VAL A 705 -35.39 -13.27 -17.42
N LEU A 706 -35.76 -12.29 -16.59
CA LEU A 706 -35.62 -12.39 -15.14
C LEU A 706 -36.91 -12.82 -14.44
N ARG A 707 -38.07 -12.58 -15.05
CA ARG A 707 -39.38 -12.92 -14.47
C ARG A 707 -39.69 -14.40 -14.67
N ILE A 708 -40.11 -15.05 -13.58
CA ILE A 708 -40.52 -16.46 -13.57
C ILE A 708 -42.04 -16.56 -13.56
N ILE A 709 -42.71 -15.70 -12.79
CA ILE A 709 -44.18 -15.63 -12.63
C ILE A 709 -44.64 -14.21 -12.87
#